data_AF-A0A8T9BDR5-F1
#
_entry.id   AF-A0A8T9BDR5-F1
#
_cell.length_a   1.000
_cell.length_b   1.000
_cell.length_c   1.000
_cell.angle_alpha   90.00
_cell.angle_beta   90.00
_cell.angle_gamma   90.00
#
_symmetry.space_group_name_H-M   'P 1'
#
loop_
_entity.id
_entity.type
_entity.pdbx_description
1 polymer ?
#
loop_
_entity_poly.entity_id
_entity_poly.type
_entity_poly.pdbx_seq_one_letter_code
_entity_poly.pdbx_strand_id
1 'polypeptide(L)'
;MDQRKEEVTRRPLYVYDLPSDILSTLTPKEDAEPEQESTPPPTDTPTTEERAESVAGSNACSLCGMKFHTVEDQRGHVRSDLHGYNLKQRIRGAKPVSENDFEKLVGDLNESLSGSDSSDSEDDEAGEPRKDTTLSALLKKQAAISSQENGEDELTPKKKKRGSGKAPLLWFTTPTLPGNTYLGIYRAIFTNTEQGNETSILDIIQKKQLTPKPQQKIPTDSNNGVPLPEAYSGPHIFLCMIGGGHFAAMVVSLTPKQTKSSASGPLSREATVLAHKTFHRYTTRRKQGGSQSANDSAKGAAHSAGSSLRRYNEQALTDEVRLLLQEWKGMIDTSELIFIRATGNTNRRTLFGPYDSQVLRQNDTRIRGFPFNTRRATQNELMRSFVELTRVKVISVDLEAIAAAQLAASESAAKSAAQKAAKHATTTAPKRSEEEETALLHTSQIQALIRRSKLPALLAYLKSNSLSPNFPFQPHEQNHHAPTPLHLSASQNSAPLVTGLLVKGSADPTLLNGDGKTAFELAGDRATRDAFRVSRSELGESAWDWESARIPVALTKSEADARAATERKEETAKENERRKAETERLKEEGPKVVDGPIGKGQGRGRMIALAKTAQEKREEEARGLTPEQRMRLERERRARAAEERMKGRG
;
A
#
# COMPACT_ATOMS: atom_id res chain seq x y z
N MET A 1 3.29 6.05 46.42
CA MET A 1 3.08 6.37 44.99
C MET A 1 3.93 5.45 44.11
N ASP A 2 5.26 5.39 44.30
CA ASP A 2 6.15 4.60 43.42
C ASP A 2 5.98 3.09 43.52
N GLN A 3 5.73 2.52 44.70
CA GLN A 3 5.40 1.10 44.85
C GLN A 3 4.12 0.70 44.08
N ARG A 4 3.13 1.61 44.00
CA ARG A 4 1.89 1.38 43.26
C ARG A 4 2.12 1.48 41.74
N LYS A 5 3.01 2.37 41.30
CA LYS A 5 3.50 2.42 39.91
C LYS A 5 4.22 1.13 39.52
N GLU A 6 5.07 0.59 40.39
CA GLU A 6 5.68 -0.73 40.18
C GLU A 6 4.65 -1.86 40.12
N GLU A 7 3.62 -1.83 40.95
CA GLU A 7 2.55 -2.82 40.93
C GLU A 7 1.74 -2.78 39.61
N VAL A 8 1.35 -1.58 39.17
CA VAL A 8 0.58 -1.35 37.93
C VAL A 8 1.40 -1.65 36.66
N THR A 9 2.73 -1.49 36.72
CA THR A 9 3.62 -1.87 35.62
C THR A 9 3.91 -3.37 35.59
N ARG A 10 4.03 -4.03 36.75
CA ARG A 10 4.20 -5.49 36.86
C ARG A 10 2.91 -6.26 36.52
N ARG A 11 1.74 -5.72 36.90
CA ARG A 11 0.42 -6.32 36.63
C ARG A 11 -0.36 -5.42 35.68
N PRO A 12 -0.41 -5.75 34.38
CA PRO A 12 -1.08 -4.90 33.40
C PRO A 12 -2.57 -4.76 33.73
N LEU A 13 -3.05 -3.52 33.74
CA LEU A 13 -4.45 -3.19 33.98
C LEU A 13 -5.31 -3.59 32.79
N TYR A 14 -6.45 -4.22 33.08
CA TYR A 14 -7.46 -4.62 32.10
C TYR A 14 -8.60 -3.60 32.10
N VAL A 15 -8.98 -3.09 30.93
CA VAL A 15 -9.90 -1.94 30.83
C VAL A 15 -11.32 -2.22 31.33
N TYR A 16 -11.79 -3.46 31.23
CA TYR A 16 -13.12 -3.88 31.71
C TYR A 16 -13.11 -4.41 33.16
N ASP A 17 -11.98 -4.38 33.86
CA ASP A 17 -11.85 -4.79 35.27
C ASP A 17 -10.76 -3.94 35.96
N LEU A 18 -11.00 -2.64 36.00
CA LEU A 18 -10.13 -1.67 36.65
C LEU A 18 -10.30 -1.71 38.17
N PRO A 19 -9.20 -1.58 38.94
CA PRO A 19 -9.27 -1.38 40.39
C PRO A 19 -10.15 -0.17 40.76
N SER A 20 -10.96 -0.31 41.80
CA SER A 20 -11.96 0.69 42.19
C SER A 20 -11.35 2.05 42.58
N ASP A 21 -10.15 2.03 43.13
CA ASP A 21 -9.33 3.21 43.43
C ASP A 21 -8.93 4.00 42.17
N ILE A 22 -8.54 3.32 41.09
CA ILE A 22 -8.19 3.98 39.82
C ILE A 22 -9.46 4.46 39.13
N LEU A 23 -10.51 3.64 39.13
CA LEU A 23 -11.77 3.94 38.44
C LEU A 23 -12.48 5.19 38.98
N SER A 24 -12.46 5.37 40.31
CA SER A 24 -13.11 6.52 40.99
C SER A 24 -12.32 7.83 40.88
N THR A 25 -11.03 7.75 40.55
CA THR A 25 -10.12 8.90 40.53
C THR A 25 -9.57 9.21 39.14
N LEU A 26 -10.13 8.57 38.11
CA LEU A 26 -9.72 8.74 36.71
C LEU A 26 -10.20 10.09 36.18
N THR A 27 -9.28 10.93 35.71
CA THR A 27 -9.60 12.21 35.07
C THR A 27 -9.04 12.24 33.64
N PRO A 28 -9.80 12.68 32.62
CA PRO A 28 -9.27 12.83 31.27
C PRO A 28 -8.17 13.89 31.28
N LYS A 29 -7.09 13.62 30.53
CA LYS A 29 -6.11 14.64 30.19
C LYS A 29 -6.62 15.34 28.94
N GLU A 30 -6.93 16.63 29.02
CA GLU A 30 -7.20 17.43 27.83
C GLU A 30 -5.95 17.41 26.95
N ASP A 31 -6.10 16.95 25.71
CA ASP A 31 -5.07 17.11 24.70
C ASP A 31 -4.91 18.63 24.55
N ALA A 32 -3.80 19.18 25.03
CA ALA A 32 -3.42 20.54 24.69
C ALA A 32 -3.20 20.57 23.17
N GLU A 33 -4.25 20.91 22.43
CA GLU A 33 -4.08 21.42 21.08
C GLU A 33 -3.11 22.60 21.20
N PRO A 34 -2.04 22.69 20.38
CA PRO A 34 -1.26 23.91 20.34
C PRO A 34 -2.24 25.03 20.01
N GLU A 35 -2.41 25.96 20.95
CA GLU A 35 -3.22 27.16 20.76
C GLU A 35 -2.83 27.79 19.42
N GLN A 36 -3.69 27.64 18.42
CA GLN A 36 -3.65 28.50 17.26
C GLN A 36 -4.06 29.86 17.79
N GLU A 37 -3.07 30.73 17.91
CA GLU A 37 -3.18 32.14 18.26
C GLU A 37 -4.32 32.76 17.43
N SER A 38 -5.48 32.87 18.08
CA SER A 38 -6.68 33.45 17.48
C SER A 38 -6.40 34.90 17.14
N THR A 39 -6.38 35.20 15.85
CA THR A 39 -6.42 36.58 15.35
C THR A 39 -7.80 37.16 15.68
N PRO A 40 -7.89 38.41 16.17
CA PRO A 40 -9.17 39.00 16.56
C PRO A 40 -10.06 39.24 15.34
N PRO A 41 -11.39 39.16 15.51
CA PRO A 41 -12.35 39.30 14.41
C PRO A 41 -12.37 40.74 13.87
N PRO A 42 -12.54 40.95 12.56
CA PRO A 42 -12.79 42.29 12.05
C PRO A 42 -14.22 42.72 12.39
N THR A 43 -14.30 43.91 12.97
CA THR A 43 -15.50 44.63 13.37
C THR A 43 -16.45 44.89 12.21
N ASP A 44 -17.71 44.50 12.38
CA ASP A 44 -18.84 44.92 11.55
C ASP A 44 -18.95 46.45 11.52
N THR A 45 -18.97 47.02 10.31
CA THR A 45 -19.63 48.32 10.06
C THR A 45 -20.56 48.17 8.85
N PRO A 46 -21.81 48.64 8.95
CA PRO A 46 -22.81 48.44 7.91
C PRO A 46 -22.57 49.44 6.79
N THR A 47 -22.32 48.96 5.58
CA THR A 47 -22.32 49.83 4.40
C THR A 47 -23.47 49.44 3.50
N THR A 48 -24.47 50.31 3.55
CA THR A 48 -25.62 50.55 2.68
C THR A 48 -25.58 49.86 1.31
N GLU A 49 -26.62 49.06 1.05
CA GLU A 49 -26.97 48.56 -0.27
C GLU A 49 -27.35 49.74 -1.19
N GLU A 50 -26.44 50.15 -2.07
CA GLU A 50 -26.80 50.89 -3.28
C GLU A 50 -27.06 49.88 -4.40
N ARG A 51 -28.35 49.63 -4.61
CA ARG A 51 -28.92 48.95 -5.76
C ARG A 51 -28.66 49.79 -7.02
N ALA A 52 -27.53 49.55 -7.68
CA ALA A 52 -27.29 50.06 -9.03
C ALA A 52 -28.06 49.20 -10.05
N GLU A 53 -29.33 49.54 -10.25
CA GLU A 53 -29.99 49.28 -11.52
C GLU A 53 -29.21 50.02 -12.62
N SER A 54 -28.49 49.26 -13.47
CA SER A 54 -27.91 49.81 -14.69
C SER A 54 -28.35 48.98 -15.88
N VAL A 55 -29.06 49.68 -16.75
CA VAL A 55 -29.64 49.25 -18.03
C VAL A 55 -28.56 48.56 -18.88
N ALA A 56 -28.76 47.27 -19.15
CA ALA A 56 -27.95 46.53 -20.10
C ALA A 56 -28.23 47.07 -21.52
N GLY A 57 -27.26 47.79 -22.09
CA GLY A 57 -27.20 47.98 -23.53
C GLY A 57 -27.12 46.62 -24.23
N SER A 58 -27.79 46.48 -25.37
CA SER A 58 -28.07 45.22 -26.09
C SER A 58 -26.85 44.35 -26.44
N ASN A 59 -25.62 44.84 -26.22
CA ASN A 59 -24.38 44.17 -26.58
C ASN A 59 -23.46 43.94 -25.37
N ALA A 60 -23.99 43.76 -24.14
CA ALA A 60 -23.19 43.45 -22.96
C ALA A 60 -23.53 42.07 -22.38
N CYS A 61 -22.54 41.40 -21.76
CA CYS A 61 -22.75 40.18 -20.99
C CYS A 61 -22.84 40.53 -19.50
N SER A 62 -24.04 40.41 -18.92
CA SER A 62 -24.27 40.70 -17.50
C SER A 62 -23.53 39.74 -16.55
N LEU A 63 -23.09 38.58 -17.03
CA LEU A 63 -22.42 37.57 -16.19
C LEU A 63 -20.92 37.83 -16.05
N CYS A 64 -20.30 38.34 -17.12
CA CYS A 64 -18.87 38.64 -17.17
C CYS A 64 -18.57 40.14 -17.07
N GLY A 65 -19.60 40.99 -17.07
CA GLY A 65 -19.45 42.45 -17.02
C GLY A 65 -18.83 43.06 -18.28
N MET A 66 -18.70 42.31 -19.38
CA MET A 66 -18.05 42.75 -20.61
C MET A 66 -19.03 43.40 -21.58
N LYS A 67 -18.62 44.50 -22.21
CA LYS A 67 -19.36 45.19 -23.27
C LYS A 67 -18.73 44.84 -24.62
N PHE A 68 -19.56 44.50 -25.60
CA PHE A 68 -19.16 44.13 -26.95
C PHE A 68 -19.61 45.20 -27.94
N HIS A 69 -18.81 45.40 -28.99
CA HIS A 69 -19.13 46.35 -30.04
C HIS A 69 -20.19 45.79 -30.99
N THR A 70 -20.18 44.48 -31.25
CA THR A 70 -21.15 43.80 -32.12
C THR A 70 -21.89 42.66 -31.40
N VAL A 71 -23.07 42.30 -31.91
CA VAL A 71 -23.86 41.15 -31.42
C VAL A 71 -23.17 39.82 -31.76
N GLU A 72 -22.36 39.79 -32.82
CA GLU A 72 -21.57 38.62 -33.22
C GLU A 72 -20.45 38.35 -32.22
N ASP A 73 -19.76 39.39 -31.75
CA ASP A 73 -18.75 39.27 -30.69
C ASP A 73 -19.37 38.83 -29.36
N GLN A 74 -20.57 39.32 -29.04
CA GLN A 74 -21.31 38.88 -27.86
C GLN A 74 -21.67 37.38 -27.95
N ARG A 75 -22.11 36.90 -29.13
CA ARG A 75 -22.39 35.47 -29.36
C ARG A 75 -21.12 34.62 -29.35
N GLY A 76 -20.01 35.16 -29.85
CA GLY A 76 -18.68 34.54 -29.79
C GLY A 76 -18.21 34.40 -28.35
N HIS A 77 -18.34 35.46 -27.55
CA HIS A 77 -18.02 35.45 -26.13
C HIS A 77 -18.86 34.42 -25.36
N VAL A 78 -20.18 34.35 -25.57
CA VAL A 78 -21.04 33.38 -24.85
C VAL A 78 -20.63 31.92 -25.14
N ARG A 79 -19.99 31.65 -26.27
CA ARG A 79 -19.42 30.34 -26.62
C ARG A 79 -17.96 30.16 -26.18
N SER A 80 -17.31 31.20 -25.67
CA SER A 80 -15.90 31.13 -25.28
C SER A 80 -15.71 30.46 -23.92
N ASP A 81 -14.51 29.91 -23.73
CA ASP A 81 -14.13 29.21 -22.50
C ASP A 81 -14.18 30.13 -21.27
N LEU A 82 -13.88 31.42 -21.45
CA LEU A 82 -13.98 32.45 -20.40
C LEU A 82 -15.42 32.62 -19.89
N HIS A 83 -16.40 32.66 -20.80
CA HIS A 83 -17.81 32.78 -20.40
C HIS A 83 -18.29 31.52 -19.66
N GLY A 84 -17.95 30.35 -20.19
CA GLY A 84 -18.27 29.08 -19.54
C GLY A 84 -17.61 28.93 -18.16
N TYR A 85 -16.44 29.53 -17.96
CA TYR A 85 -15.71 29.49 -16.70
C TYR A 85 -16.38 30.39 -15.66
N ASN A 86 -16.66 31.63 -16.05
CA ASN A 86 -17.34 32.61 -15.19
C ASN A 86 -18.76 32.20 -14.84
N LEU A 87 -19.49 31.56 -15.77
CA LEU A 87 -20.80 31.00 -15.50
C LEU A 87 -20.74 29.94 -14.39
N LYS A 88 -19.76 29.04 -14.44
CA LYS A 88 -19.58 27.98 -13.44
C LYS A 88 -19.05 28.51 -12.11
N GLN A 89 -18.17 29.51 -12.12
CA GLN A 89 -17.70 30.19 -10.92
C GLN A 89 -18.86 30.85 -10.16
N ARG A 90 -19.76 31.52 -10.89
CA ARG A 90 -20.93 32.14 -10.29
C ARG A 90 -21.94 31.14 -9.74
N ILE A 91 -22.13 29.98 -10.39
CA ILE A 91 -22.96 28.88 -9.85
C ILE A 91 -22.37 28.35 -8.53
N ARG A 92 -21.04 28.42 -8.36
CA ARG A 92 -20.32 28.06 -7.13
C ARG A 92 -20.21 29.21 -6.12
N GLY A 93 -20.87 30.35 -6.36
CA GLY A 93 -20.84 31.52 -5.48
C GLY A 93 -19.53 32.32 -5.51
N ALA A 94 -18.60 32.02 -6.43
CA ALA A 94 -17.33 32.74 -6.58
C ALA A 94 -17.46 33.94 -7.53
N LYS A 95 -16.59 34.95 -7.33
CA LYS A 95 -16.54 36.15 -8.18
C LYS A 95 -16.09 35.81 -9.60
N PRO A 96 -16.66 36.45 -10.64
CA PRO A 96 -16.23 36.26 -12.02
C PRO A 96 -14.79 36.78 -12.23
N VAL A 97 -14.05 36.13 -13.10
CA VAL A 97 -12.64 36.37 -13.41
C VAL A 97 -12.51 37.18 -14.70
N SER A 98 -11.55 38.11 -14.74
CA SER A 98 -11.27 38.95 -15.91
C SER A 98 -10.53 38.17 -17.01
N GLU A 99 -10.50 38.70 -18.25
CA GLU A 99 -9.81 38.06 -19.38
C GLU A 99 -8.31 37.85 -19.11
N ASN A 100 -7.62 38.88 -18.59
CA ASN A 100 -6.20 38.79 -18.26
C ASN A 100 -5.89 37.78 -17.14
N ASP A 101 -6.78 37.65 -16.15
CA ASP A 101 -6.60 36.70 -15.07
C ASP A 101 -6.88 35.27 -15.54
N PHE A 102 -7.82 35.10 -16.48
CA PHE A 102 -8.08 33.82 -17.13
C PHE A 102 -6.89 33.36 -17.99
N GLU A 103 -6.25 34.26 -18.74
CA GLU A 103 -5.04 33.93 -19.50
C GLU A 103 -3.88 33.49 -18.61
N LYS A 104 -3.69 34.13 -17.46
CA LYS A 104 -2.70 33.70 -16.46
C LYS A 104 -3.02 32.32 -15.89
N LEU A 105 -4.29 32.05 -15.55
CA LEU A 105 -4.74 30.74 -15.06
C LEU A 105 -4.51 29.63 -16.10
N VAL A 106 -4.72 29.93 -17.39
CA VAL A 106 -4.43 29.00 -18.51
C VAL A 106 -2.91 28.80 -18.68
N GLY A 107 -2.11 29.86 -18.54
CA GLY A 107 -0.64 29.79 -18.57
C GLY A 107 -0.08 28.88 -17.47
N ASP A 108 -0.52 29.10 -16.22
CA ASP A 108 -0.13 28.30 -15.05
C ASP A 108 -0.58 26.84 -15.17
N LEU A 109 -1.68 26.58 -15.89
CA LEU A 109 -2.16 25.22 -16.17
C LEU A 109 -1.22 24.49 -17.13
N ASN A 110 -0.74 25.15 -18.19
CA ASN A 110 0.22 24.58 -19.14
C ASN A 110 1.59 24.33 -18.49
N GLU A 111 2.05 25.22 -17.62
CA GLU A 111 3.31 25.06 -16.90
C GLU A 111 3.23 23.91 -15.87
N SER A 112 2.07 23.73 -15.23
CA SER A 112 1.83 22.62 -14.28
C SER A 112 1.61 21.26 -14.95
N LEU A 113 1.02 21.22 -16.16
CA LEU A 113 0.84 19.99 -16.95
C LEU A 113 2.16 19.46 -17.51
N SER A 114 3.14 20.34 -17.77
CA SER A 114 4.49 19.92 -18.16
C SER A 114 5.33 19.38 -16.99
N GLY A 115 4.89 19.61 -15.75
CA GLY A 115 5.65 19.29 -14.53
C GLY A 115 5.27 18.00 -13.81
N SER A 116 4.12 17.37 -14.10
CA SER A 116 3.68 16.16 -13.38
C SER A 116 2.58 15.38 -14.11
N ASP A 117 2.95 14.55 -15.10
CA ASP A 117 2.18 13.33 -15.36
C ASP A 117 3.12 12.16 -15.73
N SER A 118 3.19 11.20 -14.80
CA SER A 118 3.87 9.93 -14.96
C SER A 118 3.00 8.87 -14.29
N SER A 119 1.88 8.52 -14.91
CA SER A 119 1.65 7.19 -15.46
C SER A 119 0.17 7.03 -15.80
N ASP A 120 -0.18 7.01 -17.09
CA ASP A 120 -1.15 6.02 -17.54
C ASP A 120 -0.92 5.66 -19.00
N SER A 121 -1.30 4.44 -19.32
CA SER A 121 -0.90 3.69 -20.50
C SER A 121 -2.04 3.77 -21.51
N GLU A 122 -1.76 4.21 -22.73
CA GLU A 122 -2.70 4.06 -23.85
C GLU A 122 -2.55 2.65 -24.45
N ASP A 123 -3.66 1.94 -24.62
CA ASP A 123 -3.93 1.22 -25.86
C ASP A 123 -5.44 1.15 -26.11
N ASP A 124 -5.79 1.35 -27.37
CA ASP A 124 -7.09 1.73 -27.93
C ASP A 124 -8.20 0.67 -27.89
N GLU A 125 -9.44 1.11 -27.62
CA GLU A 125 -10.63 0.54 -28.27
C GLU A 125 -11.66 1.64 -28.57
N ALA A 126 -12.21 1.59 -29.79
CA ALA A 126 -12.90 2.67 -30.49
C ALA A 126 -14.13 3.24 -29.78
N GLY A 127 -14.09 4.55 -29.52
CA GLY A 127 -15.24 5.41 -29.22
C GLY A 127 -14.79 6.87 -29.22
N GLU A 128 -15.44 7.73 -30.01
CA GLU A 128 -15.05 9.11 -30.30
C GLU A 128 -14.55 9.92 -29.08
N PRO A 129 -13.36 10.56 -29.13
CA PRO A 129 -12.87 11.37 -28.03
C PRO A 129 -13.57 12.73 -28.05
N ARG A 130 -14.36 13.02 -27.01
CA ARG A 130 -14.73 14.40 -26.71
C ARG A 130 -13.48 15.11 -26.20
N LYS A 131 -13.00 16.11 -26.96
CA LYS A 131 -11.89 16.99 -26.57
C LYS A 131 -12.14 17.53 -25.16
N ASP A 132 -11.27 17.18 -24.21
CA ASP A 132 -11.25 17.84 -22.91
C ASP A 132 -10.91 19.32 -23.13
N THR A 133 -11.91 20.19 -22.99
CA THR A 133 -11.75 21.65 -23.13
C THR A 133 -10.82 22.19 -22.04
N THR A 134 -10.06 23.25 -22.32
CA THR A 134 -9.22 24.00 -21.35
C THR A 134 -9.98 24.32 -20.06
N LEU A 135 -11.27 24.59 -20.20
CA LEU A 135 -12.27 24.78 -19.16
C LEU A 135 -12.36 23.62 -18.16
N SER A 136 -12.44 22.39 -18.66
CA SER A 136 -12.54 21.17 -17.84
C SER A 136 -11.28 20.98 -16.99
N ALA A 137 -10.11 21.28 -17.55
CA ALA A 137 -8.83 21.14 -16.86
C ALA A 137 -8.64 22.21 -15.76
N LEU A 138 -9.00 23.47 -16.04
CA LEU A 138 -8.99 24.54 -15.04
C LEU A 138 -9.91 24.25 -13.85
N LEU A 139 -11.14 23.78 -14.11
CA LEU A 139 -12.10 23.43 -13.07
C LEU A 139 -11.65 22.25 -12.22
N LYS A 140 -10.89 21.30 -12.80
CA LYS A 140 -10.34 20.14 -12.09
C LYS A 140 -9.17 20.53 -11.19
N LYS A 141 -8.30 21.44 -11.65
CA LYS A 141 -7.20 22.02 -10.85
C LYS A 141 -7.75 22.85 -9.69
N GLN A 142 -8.74 23.71 -9.95
CA GLN A 142 -9.37 24.52 -8.91
C GLN A 142 -10.18 23.68 -7.91
N ALA A 143 -10.86 22.62 -8.36
CA ALA A 143 -11.52 21.67 -7.44
C ALA A 143 -10.50 20.91 -6.58
N ALA A 144 -9.32 20.59 -7.10
CA ALA A 144 -8.24 19.98 -6.32
C ALA A 144 -7.69 20.93 -5.25
N ILE A 145 -7.53 22.21 -5.57
CA ILE A 145 -7.07 23.26 -4.64
C ILE A 145 -8.15 23.57 -3.60
N SER A 146 -9.41 23.79 -3.99
CA SER A 146 -10.51 24.04 -3.05
C SER A 146 -10.84 22.84 -2.17
N SER A 147 -10.57 21.60 -2.62
CA SER A 147 -10.72 20.40 -1.78
C SER A 147 -9.67 20.28 -0.66
N GLN A 148 -8.64 21.14 -0.65
CA GLN A 148 -7.73 21.29 0.49
C GLN A 148 -8.20 22.32 1.53
N GLU A 149 -9.15 23.21 1.21
CA GLU A 149 -9.51 24.31 2.13
C GLU A 149 -10.94 24.30 2.67
N ASN A 150 -11.96 23.69 2.06
CA ASN A 150 -13.29 23.58 2.72
C ASN A 150 -14.10 22.35 2.25
N GLY A 151 -14.65 21.58 3.20
CA GLY A 151 -15.81 20.68 2.95
C GLY A 151 -17.02 21.51 2.54
N GLU A 152 -18.03 21.04 1.80
CA GLU A 152 -19.10 20.09 2.16
C GLU A 152 -19.80 19.52 0.87
N ASP A 153 -20.86 18.72 1.01
CA ASP A 153 -21.43 17.69 0.10
C ASP A 153 -22.09 18.14 -1.24
N GLU A 154 -22.26 17.30 -2.29
CA GLU A 154 -23.19 16.14 -2.39
C GLU A 154 -22.95 15.23 -3.63
N LEU A 155 -23.37 13.95 -3.51
CA LEU A 155 -23.70 12.96 -4.56
C LEU A 155 -22.59 12.33 -5.45
N THR A 156 -21.70 11.53 -4.85
CA THR A 156 -21.14 10.27 -5.43
C THR A 156 -20.53 9.44 -4.29
N PRO A 157 -20.44 8.09 -4.36
CA PRO A 157 -20.01 7.27 -3.22
C PRO A 157 -18.51 7.46 -2.94
N LYS A 158 -18.19 8.42 -2.06
CA LYS A 158 -16.83 8.72 -1.61
C LYS A 158 -16.23 7.50 -0.91
N LYS A 159 -15.14 6.94 -1.45
CA LYS A 159 -14.17 6.17 -0.66
C LYS A 159 -13.72 7.08 0.48
N LYS A 160 -14.15 6.81 1.72
CA LYS A 160 -13.67 7.51 2.92
C LYS A 160 -12.14 7.43 2.96
N LYS A 161 -11.43 8.49 2.55
CA LYS A 161 -10.08 8.75 3.02
C LYS A 161 -10.24 8.91 4.54
N ARG A 162 -9.74 7.95 5.31
CA ARG A 162 -9.58 8.11 6.76
C ARG A 162 -8.66 9.33 6.92
N GLY A 163 -9.21 10.45 7.38
CA GLY A 163 -8.46 11.68 7.61
C GLY A 163 -7.35 11.48 8.63
N SER A 164 -6.53 12.52 8.81
CA SER A 164 -5.74 12.74 10.03
C SER A 164 -6.70 12.76 11.22
N GLY A 165 -7.05 11.58 11.72
CA GLY A 165 -8.03 11.41 12.77
C GLY A 165 -7.46 11.77 14.13
N LYS A 166 -8.36 12.08 15.07
CA LYS A 166 -8.08 12.16 16.51
C LYS A 166 -7.11 11.06 16.96
N ALA A 167 -6.23 11.38 17.92
CA ALA A 167 -5.23 10.45 18.42
C ALA A 167 -5.86 9.09 18.80
N PRO A 168 -5.24 7.94 18.47
CA PRO A 168 -5.85 6.62 18.64
C PRO A 168 -6.08 6.21 20.11
N LEU A 169 -5.41 6.89 21.05
CA LEU A 169 -5.50 6.68 22.49
C LEU A 169 -6.15 7.90 23.15
N LEU A 170 -6.93 7.65 24.19
CA LEU A 170 -7.39 8.63 25.17
C LEU A 170 -6.48 8.57 26.38
N TRP A 171 -5.96 9.72 26.80
CA TRP A 171 -5.08 9.83 27.96
C TRP A 171 -5.85 10.23 29.20
N PHE A 172 -5.53 9.58 30.30
CA PHE A 172 -6.10 9.82 31.62
C PHE A 172 -4.98 9.97 32.66
N THR A 173 -5.28 10.70 33.71
CA THR A 173 -4.46 10.84 34.90
C THR A 173 -5.23 10.33 36.11
N THR A 174 -4.51 9.96 37.18
CA THR A 174 -5.11 9.63 38.46
C THR A 174 -4.19 10.13 39.58
N PRO A 175 -4.73 10.77 40.63
CA PRO A 175 -3.99 11.13 41.84
C PRO A 175 -3.35 9.94 42.57
N THR A 176 -3.77 8.71 42.28
CA THR A 176 -3.22 7.50 42.92
C THR A 176 -1.85 7.08 42.37
N LEU A 177 -1.49 7.59 41.19
CA LEU A 177 -0.21 7.38 40.53
C LEU A 177 0.60 8.68 40.53
N PRO A 178 1.94 8.62 40.39
CA PRO A 178 2.75 9.82 40.26
C PRO A 178 2.25 10.69 39.10
N GLY A 179 2.22 12.02 39.28
CA GLY A 179 1.68 12.97 38.28
C GLY A 179 2.38 12.94 36.91
N ASN A 180 3.55 12.31 36.83
CA ASN A 180 4.26 12.04 35.58
C ASN A 180 3.77 10.78 34.84
N THR A 181 2.74 10.08 35.34
CA THR A 181 2.25 8.81 34.81
C THR A 181 0.87 8.98 34.19
N TYR A 182 0.74 8.57 32.93
CA TYR A 182 -0.46 8.69 32.12
C TYR A 182 -0.98 7.31 31.73
N LEU A 183 -2.31 7.17 31.78
CA LEU A 183 -3.05 5.96 31.44
C LEU A 183 -3.72 6.14 30.07
N GLY A 184 -3.34 5.33 29.09
CA GLY A 184 -3.84 5.37 27.73
C GLY A 184 -4.84 4.25 27.45
N ILE A 185 -6.02 4.60 26.93
CA ILE A 185 -7.06 3.64 26.52
C ILE A 185 -7.36 3.83 25.03
N TYR A 186 -7.41 2.75 24.25
CA TYR A 186 -7.68 2.86 22.82
C TYR A 186 -9.10 3.38 22.54
N ARG A 187 -9.23 4.42 21.71
CA ARG A 187 -10.55 4.92 21.25
C ARG A 187 -11.37 3.82 20.57
N ALA A 188 -10.69 2.88 19.91
CA ALA A 188 -11.32 1.83 19.12
C ALA A 188 -12.21 0.85 19.93
N ILE A 189 -12.08 0.82 21.26
CA ILE A 189 -12.94 -0.01 22.13
C ILE A 189 -14.31 0.63 22.43
N PHE A 190 -14.52 1.89 22.02
CA PHE A 190 -15.77 2.60 22.16
C PHE A 190 -16.56 2.60 20.86
N THR A 191 -17.89 2.62 20.97
CA THR A 191 -18.80 2.76 19.82
C THR A 191 -18.69 4.17 19.22
N ASN A 192 -19.16 4.37 17.99
CA ASN A 192 -19.06 5.68 17.33
C ASN A 192 -19.84 6.78 18.09
N THR A 193 -20.96 6.40 18.73
CA THR A 193 -21.77 7.29 19.56
C THR A 193 -21.04 7.66 20.86
N GLU A 194 -20.38 6.69 21.50
CA GLU A 194 -19.56 6.91 22.69
C GLU A 194 -18.35 7.80 22.39
N GLN A 195 -17.72 7.65 21.22
CA GLN A 195 -16.58 8.49 20.80
C GLN A 195 -16.98 9.95 20.51
N GLY A 196 -18.25 10.20 20.16
CA GLY A 196 -18.76 11.56 19.90
C GLY A 196 -18.90 12.40 21.16
N ASN A 197 -19.14 11.75 22.32
CA ASN A 197 -19.43 12.41 23.59
C ASN A 197 -18.25 12.23 24.57
N GLU A 198 -17.11 12.84 24.27
CA GLU A 198 -15.87 12.69 25.05
C GLU A 198 -16.02 13.10 26.52
N THR A 199 -16.91 14.06 26.82
CA THR A 199 -17.23 14.48 28.20
C THR A 199 -17.85 13.37 29.05
N SER A 200 -18.54 12.40 28.43
CA SER A 200 -19.19 11.27 29.12
C SER A 200 -18.34 10.00 29.16
N ILE A 201 -17.09 10.06 28.69
CA ILE A 201 -16.26 8.85 28.52
C ILE A 201 -15.95 8.15 29.84
N LEU A 202 -15.83 8.91 30.93
CA LEU A 202 -15.62 8.36 32.28
C LEU A 202 -16.81 7.50 32.72
N ASP A 203 -18.03 8.03 32.57
CA ASP A 203 -19.26 7.30 32.90
C ASP A 203 -19.39 6.02 32.07
N ILE A 204 -18.97 6.08 30.80
CA ILE A 204 -18.97 4.91 29.91
C ILE A 204 -17.97 3.86 30.39
N ILE A 205 -16.75 4.27 30.78
CA ILE A 205 -15.74 3.35 31.33
C ILE A 205 -16.25 2.71 32.62
N GLN A 206 -16.92 3.46 33.49
CA GLN A 206 -17.54 2.95 34.72
C GLN A 206 -18.65 1.94 34.41
N LYS A 207 -19.53 2.23 33.45
CA LYS A 207 -20.62 1.32 33.03
C LYS A 207 -20.11 0.04 32.38
N LYS A 208 -18.95 0.08 31.72
CA LYS A 208 -18.33 -1.07 31.05
C LYS A 208 -17.52 -1.98 32.00
N GLN A 209 -17.48 -1.71 33.31
CA GLN A 209 -16.79 -2.60 34.24
C GLN A 209 -17.56 -3.92 34.41
N LEU A 210 -16.83 -5.04 34.35
CA LEU A 210 -17.37 -6.39 34.40
C LEU A 210 -16.82 -7.14 35.61
N THR A 211 -17.70 -7.84 36.32
CA THR A 211 -17.28 -8.70 37.44
C THR A 211 -16.68 -10.01 36.91
N PRO A 212 -15.48 -10.40 37.39
CA PRO A 212 -14.86 -11.66 36.96
C PRO A 212 -15.71 -12.87 37.35
N LYS A 213 -15.88 -13.82 36.43
CA LYS A 213 -16.63 -15.06 36.69
C LYS A 213 -15.68 -16.22 37.02
N PRO A 214 -16.05 -17.11 37.97
CA PRO A 214 -15.27 -18.32 38.26
C PRO A 214 -15.29 -19.30 37.08
N GLN A 215 -14.23 -20.10 36.95
CA GLN A 215 -14.02 -21.03 35.84
C GLN A 215 -15.14 -22.08 35.74
N GLN A 216 -15.94 -22.02 34.68
CA GLN A 216 -16.72 -23.17 34.21
C GLN A 216 -15.82 -24.08 33.37
N LYS A 217 -15.75 -25.37 33.70
CA LYS A 217 -15.01 -26.37 32.92
C LYS A 217 -15.79 -26.65 31.62
N ILE A 218 -15.40 -26.03 30.52
CA ILE A 218 -15.86 -26.42 29.19
C ILE A 218 -14.87 -27.48 28.68
N PRO A 219 -15.30 -28.69 28.31
CA PRO A 219 -14.41 -29.71 27.74
C PRO A 219 -13.86 -29.20 26.39
N THR A 220 -12.53 -29.11 26.27
CA THR A 220 -11.85 -28.75 25.03
C THR A 220 -11.14 -29.98 24.46
N ASP A 221 -11.64 -30.55 23.37
CA ASP A 221 -10.89 -31.53 22.57
C ASP A 221 -9.93 -30.79 21.63
N SER A 222 -8.66 -31.15 21.68
CA SER A 222 -7.54 -30.42 21.07
C SER A 222 -7.51 -30.42 19.53
N ASN A 223 -8.47 -31.05 18.85
CA ASN A 223 -8.51 -31.14 17.38
C ASN A 223 -9.86 -30.75 16.75
N ASN A 224 -10.90 -30.46 17.54
CA ASN A 224 -12.17 -29.93 17.07
C ASN A 224 -12.50 -28.68 17.89
N GLY A 225 -12.96 -27.62 17.23
CA GLY A 225 -13.31 -26.36 17.89
C GLY A 225 -14.25 -26.56 19.08
N VAL A 226 -14.20 -25.63 20.03
CA VAL A 226 -15.12 -25.56 21.17
C VAL A 226 -16.55 -25.74 20.64
N PRO A 227 -17.32 -26.76 21.08
CA PRO A 227 -18.69 -26.94 20.64
C PRO A 227 -19.48 -25.66 20.95
N LEU A 228 -20.23 -25.18 19.95
CA LEU A 228 -21.02 -23.94 20.01
C LEU A 228 -21.87 -23.93 21.30
N PRO A 229 -21.59 -23.05 22.27
CA PRO A 229 -22.50 -22.84 23.38
C PRO A 229 -23.75 -22.19 22.80
N GLU A 230 -24.88 -22.90 22.79
CA GLU A 230 -26.13 -22.47 22.14
C GLU A 230 -26.70 -21.13 22.65
N ALA A 231 -26.14 -20.53 23.71
CA ALA A 231 -26.35 -19.10 24.00
C ALA A 231 -25.32 -18.56 25.00
N TYR A 232 -24.10 -18.22 24.57
CA TYR A 232 -23.29 -17.32 25.40
C TYR A 232 -23.90 -15.91 25.33
N SER A 233 -24.51 -15.44 26.42
CA SER A 233 -25.19 -14.14 26.52
C SER A 233 -24.32 -13.02 27.10
N GLY A 234 -23.05 -13.28 27.38
CA GLY A 234 -22.14 -12.29 27.95
C GLY A 234 -21.59 -11.31 26.89
N PRO A 235 -21.00 -10.19 27.34
CA PRO A 235 -20.36 -9.22 26.46
C PRO A 235 -19.13 -9.83 25.78
N HIS A 236 -19.08 -9.77 24.46
CA HIS A 236 -18.01 -10.38 23.67
C HIS A 236 -17.72 -9.58 22.39
N ILE A 237 -16.53 -9.79 21.85
CA ILE A 237 -16.07 -9.16 20.62
C ILE A 237 -15.59 -10.19 19.60
N PHE A 238 -15.78 -9.87 18.33
CA PHE A 238 -15.32 -10.68 17.21
C PHE A 238 -14.06 -10.05 16.60
N LEU A 239 -13.00 -10.85 16.43
CA LEU A 239 -11.76 -10.44 15.80
C LEU A 239 -11.48 -11.32 14.58
N CYS A 240 -11.17 -10.70 13.44
CA CYS A 240 -10.91 -11.39 12.19
C CYS A 240 -9.72 -10.76 11.45
N MET A 241 -8.82 -11.60 10.96
CA MET A 241 -7.68 -11.22 10.14
C MET A 241 -7.60 -12.12 8.90
N ILE A 242 -7.52 -11.50 7.72
CA ILE A 242 -7.34 -12.19 6.44
C ILE A 242 -6.26 -11.51 5.59
N GLY A 243 -5.31 -12.29 5.09
CA GLY A 243 -4.24 -11.78 4.23
C GLY A 243 -3.21 -12.82 3.84
N GLY A 244 -2.74 -12.75 2.59
CA GLY A 244 -1.67 -13.62 2.08
C GLY A 244 -1.98 -15.12 2.15
N GLY A 245 -3.26 -15.50 2.03
CA GLY A 245 -3.71 -16.90 2.14
C GLY A 245 -3.92 -17.39 3.58
N HIS A 246 -3.62 -16.58 4.58
CA HIS A 246 -3.93 -16.87 5.98
C HIS A 246 -5.24 -16.22 6.38
N PHE A 247 -6.06 -16.98 7.09
CA PHE A 247 -7.25 -16.51 7.76
C PHE A 247 -7.20 -16.91 9.24
N ALA A 248 -7.56 -15.99 10.12
CA ALA A 248 -7.75 -16.27 11.53
C ALA A 248 -8.97 -15.48 12.01
N ALA A 249 -9.87 -16.15 12.72
CA ALA A 249 -11.00 -15.52 13.38
C ALA A 249 -11.17 -16.06 14.81
N MET A 250 -11.64 -15.20 15.70
CA MET A 250 -11.82 -15.50 17.11
C MET A 250 -12.95 -14.68 17.72
N VAL A 251 -13.76 -15.33 18.55
CA VAL A 251 -14.77 -14.70 19.42
C VAL A 251 -14.26 -14.77 20.85
N VAL A 252 -14.15 -13.63 21.53
CA VAL A 252 -13.57 -13.54 22.88
C VAL A 252 -14.54 -12.84 23.81
N SER A 253 -14.75 -13.43 25.00
CA SER A 253 -15.50 -12.82 26.09
C SER A 253 -14.72 -11.65 26.69
N LEU A 254 -15.41 -10.53 26.93
CA LEU A 254 -14.87 -9.37 27.64
C LEU A 254 -14.80 -9.60 29.16
N THR A 255 -15.57 -10.56 29.68
CA THR A 255 -15.47 -10.93 31.09
C THR A 255 -14.15 -11.69 31.33
N PRO A 256 -13.26 -11.21 32.23
CA PRO A 256 -12.00 -11.87 32.51
C PRO A 256 -12.22 -13.17 33.29
N LYS A 257 -11.43 -14.20 32.96
CA LYS A 257 -11.36 -15.44 33.74
C LYS A 257 -10.36 -15.26 34.86
N GLN A 258 -10.75 -15.65 36.08
CA GLN A 258 -9.81 -15.78 37.18
C GLN A 258 -9.16 -17.18 37.15
N THR A 259 -7.85 -17.22 36.93
CA THR A 259 -7.03 -18.44 37.05
C THR A 259 -6.11 -18.32 38.26
N LYS A 260 -5.94 -19.42 39.00
CA LYS A 260 -4.93 -19.52 40.06
C LYS A 260 -3.71 -20.20 39.44
N SER A 261 -2.61 -19.44 39.26
CA SER A 261 -1.35 -19.97 38.74
C SER A 261 -0.71 -20.99 39.71
N SER A 262 -0.98 -20.86 41.02
CA SER A 262 -0.66 -21.87 42.04
C SER A 262 -1.61 -21.76 43.25
N ALA A 263 -1.62 -22.76 44.14
CA ALA A 263 -2.51 -22.81 45.32
C ALA A 263 -2.38 -21.61 46.28
N SER A 264 -1.25 -20.88 46.23
CA SER A 264 -0.95 -19.65 47.00
C SER A 264 -0.57 -18.47 46.08
N GLY A 265 -0.73 -18.64 44.76
CA GLY A 265 -0.36 -17.62 43.78
C GLY A 265 -1.43 -16.52 43.65
N PRO A 266 -1.05 -15.29 43.27
CA PRO A 266 -2.01 -14.23 42.98
C PRO A 266 -2.93 -14.64 41.82
N LEU A 267 -4.21 -14.25 41.88
CA LEU A 267 -5.19 -14.54 40.83
C LEU A 267 -4.74 -13.85 39.53
N SER A 268 -4.40 -14.64 38.50
CA SER A 268 -4.11 -14.15 37.16
C SER A 268 -5.41 -14.00 36.37
N ARG A 269 -5.53 -12.89 35.65
CA ARG A 269 -6.67 -12.63 34.75
C ARG A 269 -6.30 -13.09 33.35
N GLU A 270 -7.08 -14.00 32.80
CA GLU A 270 -6.87 -14.53 31.44
C GLU A 270 -8.09 -14.24 30.55
N ALA A 271 -7.82 -14.04 29.26
CA ALA A 271 -8.87 -13.86 28.26
C ALA A 271 -9.59 -15.19 27.98
N THR A 272 -10.92 -15.18 27.95
CA THR A 272 -11.72 -16.37 27.64
C THR A 272 -12.07 -16.42 26.16
N VAL A 273 -11.45 -17.33 25.43
CA VAL A 273 -11.75 -17.58 24.01
C VAL A 273 -12.99 -18.46 23.92
N LEU A 274 -14.07 -17.94 23.34
CA LEU A 274 -15.33 -18.67 23.14
C LEU A 274 -15.25 -19.58 21.92
N ALA A 275 -14.73 -19.04 20.82
CA ALA A 275 -14.53 -19.79 19.58
C ALA A 275 -13.31 -19.23 18.83
N HIS A 276 -12.54 -20.10 18.17
CA HIS A 276 -11.43 -19.69 17.31
C HIS A 276 -11.30 -20.66 16.13
N LYS A 277 -10.87 -20.14 14.98
CA LYS A 277 -10.59 -20.95 13.79
C LYS A 277 -9.53 -20.27 12.95
N THR A 278 -8.61 -21.06 12.40
CA THR A 278 -7.57 -20.55 11.50
C THR A 278 -7.46 -21.44 10.28
N PHE A 279 -7.28 -20.84 9.11
CA PHE A 279 -7.09 -21.52 7.83
C PHE A 279 -5.85 -20.99 7.14
N HIS A 280 -5.22 -21.85 6.34
CA HIS A 280 -4.16 -21.42 5.45
C HIS A 280 -4.25 -22.16 4.12
N ARG A 281 -4.31 -21.38 3.04
CA ARG A 281 -4.21 -21.88 1.67
C ARG A 281 -3.14 -21.10 0.91
N TYR A 282 -2.29 -21.81 0.17
CA TYR A 282 -1.25 -21.19 -0.64
C TYR A 282 -1.87 -20.45 -1.84
N THR A 283 -1.99 -19.14 -1.72
CA THR A 283 -2.64 -18.25 -2.72
C THR A 283 -1.66 -17.30 -3.42
N THR A 284 -0.43 -17.14 -2.91
CA THR A 284 0.55 -16.17 -3.41
C THR A 284 1.72 -16.86 -4.14
N ARG A 285 2.46 -16.09 -4.98
CA ARG A 285 3.70 -16.54 -5.63
C ARG A 285 4.88 -16.46 -4.64
N ARG A 286 5.68 -17.53 -4.51
CA ARG A 286 6.99 -17.46 -3.83
C ARG A 286 7.85 -16.41 -4.57
N LYS A 287 8.52 -15.53 -3.82
CA LYS A 287 9.38 -14.40 -4.27
C LYS A 287 8.68 -13.11 -4.75
N GLN A 288 7.54 -13.17 -5.43
CA GLN A 288 6.90 -11.96 -5.98
C GLN A 288 5.90 -11.29 -5.01
N GLY A 289 5.32 -12.04 -4.06
CA GLY A 289 4.26 -11.52 -3.18
C GLY A 289 2.94 -11.23 -3.93
N GLY A 290 1.87 -10.95 -3.20
CA GLY A 290 0.54 -10.63 -3.76
C GLY A 290 -0.33 -11.85 -4.11
N SER A 291 -1.65 -11.65 -4.06
CA SER A 291 -2.65 -12.64 -4.49
C SER A 291 -2.65 -12.81 -6.01
N GLN A 292 -3.02 -14.00 -6.50
CA GLN A 292 -3.10 -14.30 -7.92
C GLN A 292 -4.19 -13.47 -8.60
N SER A 293 -5.34 -13.29 -7.97
CA SER A 293 -6.41 -12.41 -8.48
C SER A 293 -5.98 -10.96 -8.67
N ALA A 294 -5.15 -10.42 -7.78
CA ALA A 294 -4.66 -9.05 -7.92
C ALA A 294 -3.69 -8.91 -9.10
N ASN A 295 -2.87 -9.94 -9.34
CA ASN A 295 -1.98 -9.98 -10.49
C ASN A 295 -2.75 -10.18 -11.80
N ASP A 296 -3.77 -11.04 -11.82
CA ASP A 296 -4.62 -11.27 -12.99
C ASP A 296 -5.35 -9.98 -13.40
N SER A 297 -5.80 -9.18 -12.42
CA SER A 297 -6.41 -7.87 -12.67
C SER A 297 -5.43 -6.80 -13.15
N ALA A 298 -4.14 -6.90 -12.81
CA ALA A 298 -3.14 -5.89 -13.14
C ALA A 298 -2.35 -6.20 -14.43
N LYS A 299 -2.10 -7.48 -14.71
CA LYS A 299 -1.23 -7.94 -15.81
C LYS A 299 -1.90 -8.94 -16.75
N GLY A 300 -3.20 -9.15 -16.59
CA GLY A 300 -3.97 -10.14 -17.35
C GLY A 300 -3.91 -11.54 -16.75
N ALA A 301 -4.94 -12.33 -17.08
CA ALA A 301 -5.12 -13.69 -16.55
C ALA A 301 -4.10 -14.65 -17.17
N ALA A 302 -3.08 -15.05 -16.39
CA ALA A 302 -2.18 -16.11 -16.83
C ALA A 302 -2.89 -17.47 -16.88
N HIS A 303 -2.57 -18.31 -17.87
CA HIS A 303 -3.15 -19.65 -18.07
C HIS A 303 -2.15 -20.79 -17.78
N SER A 304 -1.41 -20.71 -16.67
CA SER A 304 -0.54 -21.80 -16.22
C SER A 304 -1.20 -22.66 -15.14
N ALA A 305 -0.76 -23.92 -15.01
CA ALA A 305 -1.21 -24.82 -13.95
C ALA A 305 -1.04 -24.20 -12.55
N GLY A 306 0.06 -23.47 -12.33
CA GLY A 306 0.32 -22.76 -11.07
C GLY A 306 -0.60 -21.56 -10.82
N SER A 307 -1.06 -20.84 -11.85
CA SER A 307 -2.08 -19.80 -11.68
C SER A 307 -3.45 -20.38 -11.41
N SER A 308 -3.83 -21.47 -12.10
CA SER A 308 -5.12 -22.14 -11.89
C SER A 308 -5.24 -22.72 -10.47
N LEU A 309 -4.18 -23.35 -9.95
CA LEU A 309 -4.16 -23.88 -8.58
C LEU A 309 -4.31 -22.76 -7.52
N ARG A 310 -3.69 -21.60 -7.74
CA ARG A 310 -3.84 -20.44 -6.84
C ARG A 310 -5.25 -19.86 -6.90
N ARG A 311 -5.88 -19.77 -8.08
CA ARG A 311 -7.29 -19.35 -8.22
C ARG A 311 -8.23 -20.29 -7.47
N TYR A 312 -8.04 -21.61 -7.64
CA TYR A 312 -8.80 -22.62 -6.91
C TYR A 312 -8.62 -22.48 -5.39
N ASN A 313 -7.38 -22.28 -4.93
CA ASN A 313 -7.11 -22.06 -3.50
C ASN A 313 -7.72 -20.75 -2.97
N GLU A 314 -7.78 -19.68 -3.76
CA GLU A 314 -8.45 -18.42 -3.39
C GLU A 314 -9.97 -18.59 -3.29
N GLN A 315 -10.58 -19.35 -4.21
CA GLN A 315 -12.01 -19.70 -4.17
C GLN A 315 -12.33 -20.58 -2.97
N ALA A 316 -11.59 -21.67 -2.78
CA ALA A 316 -11.77 -22.56 -1.63
C ALA A 316 -11.60 -21.83 -0.29
N LEU A 317 -10.63 -20.89 -0.19
CA LEU A 317 -10.48 -20.04 0.99
C LEU A 317 -11.71 -19.14 1.20
N THR A 318 -12.25 -18.59 0.12
CA THR A 318 -13.45 -17.74 0.17
C THR A 318 -14.66 -18.52 0.66
N ASP A 319 -14.85 -19.75 0.18
CA ASP A 319 -15.97 -20.61 0.57
C ASP A 319 -15.87 -21.06 2.03
N GLU A 320 -14.68 -21.46 2.49
CA GLU A 320 -14.43 -21.82 3.89
C GLU A 320 -14.67 -20.66 4.84
N VAL A 321 -14.25 -19.45 4.46
CA VAL A 321 -14.48 -18.24 5.26
C VAL A 321 -15.96 -17.91 5.34
N ARG A 322 -16.70 -17.98 4.22
CA ARG A 322 -18.15 -17.69 4.22
C ARG A 322 -18.94 -18.72 5.01
N LEU A 323 -18.59 -20.01 4.89
CA LEU A 323 -19.20 -21.07 5.68
C LEU A 323 -18.97 -20.84 7.19
N LEU A 324 -17.76 -20.46 7.59
CA LEU A 324 -17.46 -20.14 8.98
C LEU A 324 -18.25 -18.92 9.48
N LEU A 325 -18.33 -17.85 8.69
CA LEU A 325 -19.09 -16.66 9.07
C LEU A 325 -20.58 -17.01 9.25
N GLN A 326 -21.12 -17.88 8.41
CA GLN A 326 -22.50 -18.36 8.54
C GLN A 326 -22.69 -19.22 9.81
N GLU A 327 -21.75 -20.13 10.09
CA GLU A 327 -21.74 -20.94 11.31
C GLU A 327 -21.71 -20.07 12.58
N TRP A 328 -20.96 -18.96 12.54
CA TRP A 328 -20.80 -18.06 13.68
C TRP A 328 -21.75 -16.85 13.65
N LYS A 329 -22.71 -16.81 12.74
CA LYS A 329 -23.63 -15.68 12.56
C LYS A 329 -24.28 -15.25 13.89
N GLY A 330 -24.74 -16.18 14.71
CA GLY A 330 -25.35 -15.87 16.02
C GLY A 330 -24.41 -15.13 16.99
N MET A 331 -23.14 -15.53 17.05
CA MET A 331 -22.14 -14.86 17.88
C MET A 331 -21.68 -13.52 17.28
N ILE A 332 -21.56 -13.44 15.95
CA ILE A 332 -21.19 -12.19 15.27
C ILE A 332 -22.29 -11.14 15.44
N ASP A 333 -23.56 -11.54 15.34
CA ASP A 333 -24.71 -10.65 15.47
C ASP A 333 -24.82 -10.08 16.91
N THR A 334 -24.46 -10.87 17.92
CA THR A 334 -24.50 -10.47 19.34
C THR A 334 -23.21 -9.80 19.83
N SER A 335 -22.17 -9.71 19.01
CA SER A 335 -20.90 -9.06 19.35
C SER A 335 -21.08 -7.54 19.48
N GLU A 336 -20.45 -6.96 20.51
CA GLU A 336 -20.46 -5.49 20.73
C GLU A 336 -19.65 -4.75 19.66
N LEU A 337 -18.46 -5.28 19.36
CA LEU A 337 -17.51 -4.72 18.41
C LEU A 337 -16.92 -5.80 17.52
N ILE A 338 -16.62 -5.41 16.28
CA ILE A 338 -16.10 -6.29 15.24
C ILE A 338 -14.77 -5.73 14.72
N PHE A 339 -13.65 -6.33 15.10
CA PHE A 339 -12.33 -5.92 14.63
C PHE A 339 -11.91 -6.72 13.40
N ILE A 340 -11.78 -6.05 12.26
CA ILE A 340 -11.45 -6.71 10.99
C ILE A 340 -10.19 -6.10 10.38
N ARG A 341 -9.23 -6.97 10.04
CA ARG A 341 -8.14 -6.66 9.12
C ARG A 341 -8.27 -7.49 7.86
N ALA A 342 -8.46 -6.81 6.73
CA ALA A 342 -8.45 -7.44 5.41
C ALA A 342 -7.48 -6.68 4.50
N THR A 343 -6.35 -7.32 4.16
CA THR A 343 -5.32 -6.71 3.32
C THR A 343 -5.63 -6.90 1.84
N GLY A 344 -5.82 -5.81 1.09
CA GLY A 344 -6.12 -5.85 -0.35
C GLY A 344 -7.61 -6.03 -0.68
N ASN A 345 -7.98 -5.68 -1.91
CA ASN A 345 -9.38 -5.62 -2.34
C ASN A 345 -10.05 -7.00 -2.38
N THR A 346 -9.35 -8.04 -2.84
CA THR A 346 -9.88 -9.41 -2.90
C THR A 346 -10.35 -9.90 -1.53
N ASN A 347 -9.49 -9.77 -0.50
CA ASN A 347 -9.81 -10.21 0.85
C ASN A 347 -10.96 -9.40 1.48
N ARG A 348 -11.06 -8.09 1.16
CA ARG A 348 -12.21 -7.28 1.56
C ARG A 348 -13.50 -7.76 0.88
N ARG A 349 -13.44 -8.15 -0.39
CA ARG A 349 -14.58 -8.72 -1.13
C ARG A 349 -14.99 -10.09 -0.61
N THR A 350 -14.06 -10.91 -0.13
CA THR A 350 -14.37 -12.18 0.54
C THR A 350 -15.28 -11.97 1.76
N LEU A 351 -15.04 -10.93 2.57
CA LEU A 351 -15.82 -10.62 3.77
C LEU A 351 -17.09 -9.80 3.49
N PHE A 352 -16.99 -8.76 2.65
CA PHE A 352 -18.03 -7.73 2.45
C PHE A 352 -18.66 -7.69 1.06
N GLY A 353 -18.17 -8.49 0.11
CA GLY A 353 -18.72 -8.52 -1.24
C GLY A 353 -20.16 -9.06 -1.24
N PRO A 354 -20.89 -8.89 -2.35
CA PRO A 354 -22.19 -9.53 -2.50
C PRO A 354 -22.00 -11.05 -2.58
N TYR A 355 -22.68 -11.79 -1.71
CA TYR A 355 -22.81 -13.25 -1.76
C TYR A 355 -24.05 -13.70 -0.99
N ASP A 356 -24.52 -14.90 -1.27
CA ASP A 356 -25.70 -15.48 -0.63
C ASP A 356 -25.49 -15.60 0.88
N SER A 357 -26.50 -15.22 1.66
CA SER A 357 -26.44 -15.21 3.13
C SER A 357 -25.31 -14.36 3.71
N GLN A 358 -25.08 -13.18 3.13
CA GLN A 358 -24.07 -12.24 3.63
C GLN A 358 -24.25 -11.91 5.12
N VAL A 359 -23.27 -12.30 5.94
CA VAL A 359 -23.27 -12.09 7.40
C VAL A 359 -22.73 -10.71 7.76
N LEU A 360 -21.61 -10.30 7.16
CA LEU A 360 -20.95 -9.02 7.46
C LEU A 360 -21.27 -7.97 6.40
N ARG A 361 -21.81 -6.82 6.83
CA ARG A 361 -22.14 -5.68 5.96
C ARG A 361 -21.09 -4.58 6.10
N GLN A 362 -20.70 -3.95 4.99
CA GLN A 362 -19.69 -2.88 5.01
C GLN A 362 -20.11 -1.65 5.84
N ASN A 363 -21.42 -1.40 5.94
CA ASN A 363 -22.00 -0.27 6.68
C ASN A 363 -22.31 -0.58 8.15
N ASP A 364 -21.89 -1.74 8.67
CA ASP A 364 -22.08 -2.06 10.09
C ASP A 364 -21.24 -1.12 10.98
N THR A 365 -21.91 -0.39 11.87
CA THR A 365 -21.32 0.63 12.74
C THR A 365 -20.44 0.04 13.83
N ARG A 366 -20.41 -1.29 14.02
CA ARG A 366 -19.54 -2.00 14.98
C ARG A 366 -18.18 -2.37 14.38
N ILE A 367 -18.03 -2.28 13.06
CA ILE A 367 -16.78 -2.65 12.39
C ILE A 367 -15.69 -1.63 12.67
N ARG A 368 -14.54 -2.11 13.15
CA ARG A 368 -13.34 -1.34 13.45
C ARG A 368 -12.12 -1.97 12.79
N GLY A 369 -11.11 -1.14 12.53
CA GLY A 369 -9.76 -1.63 12.21
C GLY A 369 -8.93 -1.71 13.48
N PHE A 370 -7.85 -2.49 13.45
CA PHE A 370 -6.86 -2.50 14.52
C PHE A 370 -6.11 -1.16 14.54
N PRO A 371 -6.02 -0.45 15.68
CA PRO A 371 -5.37 0.86 15.81
C PRO A 371 -3.83 0.77 15.96
N PHE A 372 -3.26 -0.39 15.67
CA PHE A 372 -1.83 -0.69 15.76
C PHE A 372 -1.42 -1.70 14.70
N ASN A 373 -0.12 -1.85 14.50
CA ASN A 373 0.42 -2.80 13.54
C ASN A 373 0.21 -4.25 13.99
N THR A 374 -0.37 -5.04 13.10
CA THR A 374 -0.64 -6.47 13.29
C THR A 374 0.28 -7.31 12.41
N ARG A 375 0.63 -8.51 12.88
CA ARG A 375 1.46 -9.50 12.17
C ARG A 375 0.59 -10.42 11.29
N ARG A 376 1.17 -11.55 10.86
CA ARG A 376 0.50 -12.60 10.07
C ARG A 376 -0.76 -13.09 10.81
N ALA A 377 -1.82 -13.38 10.06
CA ALA A 377 -3.09 -13.86 10.63
C ALA A 377 -2.90 -15.26 11.26
N THR A 378 -2.81 -15.31 12.58
CA THR A 378 -2.73 -16.53 13.40
C THR A 378 -3.54 -16.35 14.67
N GLN A 379 -3.86 -17.43 15.38
CA GLN A 379 -4.53 -17.36 16.68
C GLN A 379 -3.71 -16.54 17.70
N ASN A 380 -2.40 -16.77 17.76
CA ASN A 380 -1.50 -16.03 18.66
C ASN A 380 -1.52 -14.52 18.37
N GLU A 381 -1.62 -14.13 17.10
CA GLU A 381 -1.71 -12.72 16.72
C GLU A 381 -3.07 -12.10 17.10
N LEU A 382 -4.16 -12.85 16.97
CA LEU A 382 -5.47 -12.40 17.47
C LEU A 382 -5.47 -12.25 18.99
N MET A 383 -4.89 -13.20 19.72
CA MET A 383 -4.76 -13.13 21.18
C MET A 383 -3.89 -11.95 21.60
N ARG A 384 -2.74 -11.75 20.95
CA ARG A 384 -1.88 -10.56 21.16
C ARG A 384 -2.65 -9.27 20.93
N SER A 385 -3.43 -9.22 19.83
CA SER A 385 -4.21 -8.03 19.47
C SER A 385 -5.35 -7.78 20.46
N PHE A 386 -6.00 -8.82 20.96
CA PHE A 386 -7.01 -8.72 22.02
C PHE A 386 -6.41 -8.14 23.30
N VAL A 387 -5.29 -8.70 23.76
CA VAL A 387 -4.59 -8.23 24.97
C VAL A 387 -4.12 -6.79 24.78
N GLU A 388 -3.63 -6.44 23.60
CA GLU A 388 -3.17 -5.08 23.30
C GLU A 388 -4.33 -4.07 23.31
N LEU A 389 -5.48 -4.41 22.72
CA LEU A 389 -6.68 -3.56 22.71
C LEU A 389 -7.26 -3.32 24.11
N THR A 390 -7.19 -4.33 24.96
CA THR A 390 -7.88 -4.33 26.26
C THR A 390 -6.98 -3.98 27.44
N ARG A 391 -5.66 -3.87 27.22
CA ARG A 391 -4.68 -3.43 28.20
C ARG A 391 -4.61 -1.91 28.24
N VAL A 392 -4.70 -1.33 29.44
CA VAL A 392 -4.41 0.10 29.64
C VAL A 392 -2.91 0.34 29.48
N LYS A 393 -2.56 1.30 28.65
CA LYS A 393 -1.17 1.74 28.43
C LYS A 393 -0.74 2.61 29.59
N VAL A 394 0.42 2.34 30.17
CA VAL A 394 0.98 3.15 31.25
C VAL A 394 2.25 3.77 30.71
N ILE A 395 2.26 5.09 30.55
CA ILE A 395 3.43 5.83 30.09
C ILE A 395 3.83 6.79 31.20
N SER A 396 5.09 6.73 31.63
CA SER A 396 5.66 7.80 32.44
C SER A 396 6.36 8.79 31.52
N VAL A 397 5.90 10.04 31.54
CA VAL A 397 6.52 11.14 30.80
C VAL A 397 7.27 12.00 31.81
N ASP A 398 8.58 12.03 31.67
CA ASP A 398 9.41 13.02 32.34
C ASP A 398 9.32 14.34 31.55
N LEU A 399 8.56 15.30 32.09
CA LEU A 399 8.32 16.59 31.45
C LEU A 399 9.62 17.39 31.29
N GLU A 400 10.57 17.22 32.22
CA GLU A 400 11.86 17.92 32.17
C GLU A 400 12.74 17.36 31.06
N ALA A 401 12.75 16.03 30.87
CA ALA A 401 13.47 15.39 29.78
C ALA A 401 12.89 15.74 28.40
N ILE A 402 11.55 15.85 28.28
CA ILE A 402 10.91 16.30 27.03
C ILE A 402 11.20 17.76 26.75
N ALA A 403 11.09 18.65 27.75
CA ALA A 403 11.43 20.05 27.58
C ALA A 403 12.92 20.23 27.20
N ALA A 404 13.83 19.50 27.85
CA ALA A 404 15.24 19.49 27.51
C ALA A 404 15.49 18.95 26.08
N ALA A 405 14.77 17.91 25.67
CA ALA A 405 14.88 17.36 24.31
C ALA A 405 14.29 18.31 23.25
N GLN A 406 13.20 19.01 23.55
CA GLN A 406 12.60 20.03 22.68
C GLN A 406 13.51 21.26 22.58
N LEU A 407 14.10 21.70 23.70
CA LEU A 407 15.09 22.77 23.71
C LEU A 407 16.33 22.35 22.91
N ALA A 408 16.88 21.16 23.14
CA ALA A 408 18.00 20.63 22.35
C ALA A 408 17.66 20.44 20.86
N ALA A 409 16.43 20.05 20.53
CA ALA A 409 15.93 19.96 19.15
C ALA A 409 15.79 21.34 18.52
N SER A 410 15.27 22.32 19.25
CA SER A 410 15.17 23.71 18.79
C SER A 410 16.54 24.37 18.63
N GLU A 411 17.48 24.09 19.54
CA GLU A 411 18.86 24.54 19.46
C GLU A 411 19.61 23.86 18.33
N SER A 412 19.42 22.57 18.10
CA SER A 412 20.03 21.87 16.97
C SER A 412 19.41 22.30 15.65
N ALA A 413 18.11 22.59 15.60
CA ALA A 413 17.44 23.19 14.44
C ALA A 413 17.95 24.63 14.19
N ALA A 414 18.12 25.44 15.24
CA ALA A 414 18.69 26.78 15.17
C ALA A 414 20.18 26.75 14.77
N LYS A 415 20.97 25.80 15.30
CA LYS A 415 22.36 25.56 14.89
C LYS A 415 22.44 25.05 13.44
N SER A 416 21.49 24.23 12.99
CA SER A 416 21.39 23.76 11.60
C SER A 416 20.96 24.89 10.64
N ALA A 417 20.05 25.76 11.08
CA ALA A 417 19.61 26.95 10.36
C ALA A 417 20.73 28.01 10.31
N ALA A 418 21.45 28.20 11.41
CA ALA A 418 22.63 29.05 11.50
C ALA A 418 23.82 28.49 10.71
N GLN A 419 23.99 27.17 10.62
CA GLN A 419 24.96 26.53 9.73
C GLN A 419 24.55 26.64 8.25
N LYS A 420 23.25 26.61 7.93
CA LYS A 420 22.74 26.94 6.58
C LYS A 420 22.95 28.42 6.24
N ALA A 421 22.75 29.32 7.21
CA ALA A 421 22.97 30.76 7.04
C ALA A 421 24.47 31.12 6.99
N ALA A 422 25.32 30.46 7.77
CA ALA A 422 26.78 30.63 7.75
C ALA A 422 27.41 30.01 6.49
N LYS A 423 26.87 28.90 5.97
CA LYS A 423 27.23 28.40 4.62
C LYS A 423 26.80 29.36 3.50
N HIS A 424 25.82 30.24 3.74
CA HIS A 424 25.49 31.33 2.83
C HIS A 424 26.32 32.61 3.05
N ALA A 425 26.97 32.77 4.19
CA ALA A 425 27.74 33.97 4.53
C ALA A 425 29.26 33.80 4.44
N THR A 426 29.79 32.58 4.39
CA THR A 426 31.23 32.31 4.18
C THR A 426 31.46 31.16 3.20
N THR A 427 31.05 31.36 1.96
CA THR A 427 31.83 30.99 0.77
C THR A 427 31.42 31.94 -0.34
N THR A 428 32.22 32.99 -0.59
CA THR A 428 32.38 33.52 -1.95
C THR A 428 33.07 32.45 -2.78
N ALA A 429 32.36 31.35 -3.06
CA ALA A 429 32.59 30.56 -4.24
C ALA A 429 32.07 31.41 -5.42
N PRO A 430 32.74 31.40 -6.58
CA PRO A 430 32.34 32.23 -7.71
C PRO A 430 30.86 31.98 -8.00
N LYS A 431 30.08 33.06 -8.21
CA LYS A 431 28.73 32.94 -8.79
C LYS A 431 28.90 32.07 -10.04
N ARG A 432 28.32 30.87 -10.03
CA ARG A 432 28.24 30.04 -11.24
C ARG A 432 27.58 30.92 -12.29
N SER A 433 28.19 31.03 -13.47
CA SER A 433 27.59 31.81 -14.54
C SER A 433 26.21 31.25 -14.88
N GLU A 434 25.31 32.08 -15.41
CA GLU A 434 23.99 31.64 -15.89
C GLU A 434 24.13 30.47 -16.91
N GLU A 435 25.27 30.40 -17.59
CA GLU A 435 25.67 29.32 -18.49
C GLU A 435 25.89 27.97 -17.78
N GLU A 436 26.42 27.96 -16.56
CA GLU A 436 26.61 26.72 -15.80
C GLU A 436 25.28 26.18 -15.25
N GLU A 437 24.37 27.05 -14.84
CA GLU A 437 23.05 26.65 -14.33
C GLU A 437 22.16 26.11 -15.46
N THR A 438 22.18 26.76 -16.63
CA THR A 438 21.48 26.25 -17.82
C THR A 438 22.06 24.92 -18.30
N ALA A 439 23.38 24.74 -18.27
CA ALA A 439 24.01 23.45 -18.61
C ALA A 439 23.64 22.32 -17.64
N LEU A 440 23.49 22.61 -16.34
CA LEU A 440 23.00 21.65 -15.35
C LEU A 440 21.54 21.24 -15.62
N LEU A 441 20.69 22.20 -15.96
CA LEU A 441 19.30 21.94 -16.34
C LEU A 441 19.21 21.06 -17.58
N HIS A 442 19.97 21.39 -18.64
CA HIS A 442 20.02 20.58 -19.85
C HIS A 442 20.55 19.18 -19.58
N THR A 443 21.58 19.04 -18.74
CA THR A 443 22.09 17.73 -18.30
C THR A 443 20.99 16.89 -17.66
N SER A 444 20.26 17.45 -16.70
CA SER A 444 19.18 16.75 -16.00
C SER A 444 18.09 16.24 -16.96
N GLN A 445 17.64 17.12 -17.87
CA GLN A 445 16.60 16.78 -18.84
C GLN A 445 17.05 15.70 -19.84
N ILE A 446 18.25 15.84 -20.40
CA ILE A 446 18.81 14.88 -21.37
C ILE A 446 18.99 13.51 -20.70
N GLN A 447 19.56 13.46 -19.50
CA GLN A 447 19.73 12.20 -18.76
C GLN A 447 18.39 11.54 -18.43
N ALA A 448 17.36 12.31 -18.08
CA ALA A 448 16.03 11.79 -17.82
C ALA A 448 15.40 11.15 -19.07
N LEU A 449 15.56 11.77 -20.25
CA LEU A 449 15.07 11.24 -21.52
C LEU A 449 15.80 9.95 -21.93
N ILE A 450 17.11 9.89 -21.72
CA ILE A 450 17.95 8.70 -21.98
C ILE A 450 17.54 7.55 -21.06
N ARG A 451 17.44 7.78 -19.74
CA ARG A 451 17.02 6.74 -18.77
C ARG A 451 15.62 6.18 -19.04
N ARG A 452 14.75 6.96 -19.67
CA ARG A 452 13.40 6.55 -20.08
C ARG A 452 13.35 5.97 -21.51
N SER A 453 14.48 5.84 -22.20
CA SER A 453 14.58 5.36 -23.58
C SER A 453 13.69 6.13 -24.59
N LYS A 454 13.46 7.43 -24.37
CA LYS A 454 12.60 8.27 -25.23
C LYS A 454 13.40 8.94 -26.35
N LEU A 455 13.84 8.17 -27.35
CA LEU A 455 14.66 8.67 -28.48
C LEU A 455 14.04 9.87 -29.23
N PRO A 456 12.75 9.86 -29.65
CA PRO A 456 12.20 10.98 -30.43
C PRO A 456 12.17 12.28 -29.62
N ALA A 457 11.82 12.20 -28.33
CA ALA A 457 11.81 13.34 -27.44
C ALA A 457 13.23 13.87 -27.16
N LEU A 458 14.22 12.98 -27.05
CA LEU A 458 15.63 13.36 -26.90
C LEU A 458 16.14 14.15 -28.11
N LEU A 459 15.92 13.64 -29.33
CA LEU A 459 16.35 14.34 -30.55
C LEU A 459 15.61 15.67 -30.74
N ALA A 460 14.31 15.72 -30.43
CA ALA A 460 13.53 16.95 -30.47
C ALA A 460 14.06 17.99 -29.45
N TYR A 461 14.38 17.56 -28.23
CA TYR A 461 14.91 18.42 -27.18
C TYR A 461 16.29 18.99 -27.53
N LEU A 462 17.19 18.18 -28.09
CA LEU A 462 18.49 18.65 -28.54
C LEU A 462 18.34 19.70 -29.66
N LYS A 463 17.43 19.47 -30.61
CA LYS A 463 17.15 20.40 -31.70
C LYS A 463 16.48 21.69 -31.22
N SER A 464 15.48 21.62 -30.35
CA SER A 464 14.74 22.80 -29.86
C SER A 464 15.60 23.74 -29.02
N ASN A 465 16.57 23.19 -28.30
CA ASN A 465 17.48 23.96 -27.44
C ASN A 465 18.82 24.25 -28.12
N SER A 466 18.98 23.94 -29.42
CA SER A 466 20.23 24.12 -30.17
C SER A 466 21.46 23.49 -29.51
N LEU A 467 21.28 22.33 -28.88
CA LEU A 467 22.33 21.62 -28.14
C LEU A 467 23.02 20.60 -29.05
N SER A 468 24.34 20.46 -28.84
CA SER A 468 25.13 19.44 -29.53
C SER A 468 24.66 18.02 -29.15
N PRO A 469 24.61 17.08 -30.11
CA PRO A 469 24.44 15.65 -29.83
C PRO A 469 25.50 15.09 -28.87
N ASN A 470 26.65 15.75 -28.81
CA ASN A 470 27.79 15.44 -27.94
C ASN A 470 27.82 16.31 -26.67
N PHE A 471 26.68 16.85 -26.25
CA PHE A 471 26.58 17.74 -25.10
C PHE A 471 27.28 17.14 -23.85
N PRO A 472 28.29 17.82 -23.28
CA PRO A 472 29.00 17.33 -22.10
C PRO A 472 28.16 17.54 -20.84
N PHE A 473 27.91 16.45 -20.11
CA PHE A 473 27.11 16.49 -18.89
C PHE A 473 27.83 17.17 -17.73
N GLN A 474 27.12 18.10 -17.10
CA GLN A 474 27.58 18.82 -15.92
C GLN A 474 26.90 18.29 -14.65
N PRO A 475 27.60 18.24 -13.50
CA PRO A 475 29.03 18.48 -13.32
C PRO A 475 29.87 17.34 -13.91
N HIS A 476 31.04 17.66 -14.48
CA HIS A 476 31.95 16.66 -15.06
C HIS A 476 32.36 15.57 -14.05
N GLU A 477 32.57 15.94 -12.78
CA GLU A 477 32.93 15.01 -11.70
C GLU A 477 31.92 13.88 -11.50
N GLN A 478 30.62 14.18 -11.63
CA GLN A 478 29.55 13.20 -11.44
C GLN A 478 29.31 12.35 -12.69
N ASN A 479 29.73 12.84 -13.85
CA ASN A 479 29.51 12.22 -15.15
C ASN A 479 30.81 11.68 -15.78
N HIS A 480 31.86 11.48 -14.97
CA HIS A 480 33.19 11.03 -15.40
C HIS A 480 33.16 9.80 -16.32
N HIS A 481 32.37 8.78 -15.93
CA HIS A 481 32.27 7.51 -16.67
C HIS A 481 31.39 7.60 -17.91
N ALA A 482 30.40 8.50 -17.94
CA ALA A 482 29.45 8.64 -19.04
C ALA A 482 29.17 10.13 -19.33
N PRO A 483 30.13 10.85 -19.93
CA PRO A 483 30.06 12.30 -20.02
C PRO A 483 29.15 12.83 -21.12
N THR A 484 28.69 12.00 -22.06
CA THR A 484 27.85 12.43 -23.18
C THR A 484 26.62 11.54 -23.35
N PRO A 485 25.60 11.99 -24.11
CA PRO A 485 24.41 11.20 -24.42
C PRO A 485 24.70 9.82 -24.98
N LEU A 486 25.71 9.71 -25.85
CA LEU A 486 26.11 8.44 -26.47
C LEU A 486 26.76 7.49 -25.45
N HIS A 487 27.64 7.99 -24.57
CA HIS A 487 28.25 7.18 -23.51
C HIS A 487 27.22 6.68 -22.49
N LEU A 488 26.25 7.52 -22.12
CA LEU A 488 25.19 7.13 -21.20
C LEU A 488 24.21 6.13 -21.82
N SER A 489 23.92 6.28 -23.12
CA SER A 489 23.07 5.33 -23.86
C SER A 489 23.75 3.96 -24.00
N ALA A 490 25.07 3.95 -24.21
CA ALA A 490 25.86 2.73 -24.30
C ALA A 490 26.02 2.02 -22.95
N SER A 491 26.26 2.75 -21.85
CA SER A 491 26.36 2.15 -20.50
C SER A 491 25.04 1.58 -19.99
N GLN A 492 23.91 2.05 -20.51
CA GLN A 492 22.58 1.50 -20.24
C GLN A 492 22.19 0.34 -21.17
N ASN A 493 23.07 -0.07 -22.09
CA ASN A 493 22.80 -1.14 -23.07
C ASN A 493 21.53 -0.87 -23.92
N SER A 494 21.34 0.38 -24.36
CA SER A 494 20.18 0.77 -25.16
C SER A 494 20.51 0.88 -26.66
N ALA A 495 20.44 -0.25 -27.37
CA ALA A 495 20.64 -0.33 -28.82
C ALA A 495 19.80 0.68 -29.64
N PRO A 496 18.51 0.94 -29.33
CA PRO A 496 17.71 1.93 -30.06
C PRO A 496 18.22 3.36 -29.89
N LEU A 497 18.66 3.74 -28.68
CA LEU A 497 19.20 5.07 -28.42
C LEU A 497 20.55 5.26 -29.11
N VAL A 498 21.43 4.27 -29.06
CA VAL A 498 22.74 4.31 -29.74
C VAL A 498 22.56 4.49 -31.25
N THR A 499 21.72 3.66 -31.88
CA THR A 499 21.44 3.78 -33.32
C THR A 499 20.85 5.14 -33.66
N GLY A 500 19.88 5.61 -32.85
CA GLY A 500 19.23 6.90 -33.05
C GLY A 500 20.16 8.09 -32.93
N LEU A 501 21.03 8.09 -31.91
CA LEU A 501 22.00 9.17 -31.68
C LEU A 501 23.09 9.21 -32.76
N LEU A 502 23.56 8.06 -33.26
CA LEU A 502 24.57 8.01 -34.31
C LEU A 502 23.98 8.38 -35.68
N VAL A 503 22.87 7.76 -36.09
CA VAL A 503 22.33 7.89 -37.44
C VAL A 503 21.50 9.15 -37.63
N LYS A 504 20.65 9.49 -36.65
CA LYS A 504 19.75 10.66 -36.74
C LYS A 504 20.26 11.87 -35.96
N GLY A 505 21.00 11.63 -34.89
CA GLY A 505 21.58 12.67 -34.06
C GLY A 505 22.97 13.11 -34.52
N SER A 506 23.68 12.34 -35.34
CA SER A 506 25.08 12.60 -35.71
C SER A 506 26.01 12.77 -34.50
N ALA A 507 25.78 11.99 -33.44
CA ALA A 507 26.69 11.91 -32.29
C ALA A 507 28.03 11.30 -32.69
N ASP A 508 29.11 11.78 -32.08
CA ASP A 508 30.48 11.39 -32.39
C ASP A 508 30.89 10.15 -31.56
N PRO A 509 31.15 9.00 -32.20
CA PRO A 509 31.55 7.78 -31.51
C PRO A 509 33.02 7.75 -31.07
N THR A 510 33.86 8.70 -31.53
CA THR A 510 35.30 8.75 -31.26
C THR A 510 35.65 9.39 -29.92
N LEU A 511 34.67 10.08 -29.29
CA LEU A 511 34.86 10.74 -28.01
C LEU A 511 35.18 9.74 -26.90
N LEU A 512 36.11 10.12 -26.04
CA LEU A 512 36.55 9.34 -24.88
C LEU A 512 35.92 9.89 -23.60
N ASN A 513 35.61 8.99 -22.67
CA ASN A 513 35.22 9.36 -21.31
C ASN A 513 36.44 9.70 -20.43
N GLY A 514 36.21 10.06 -19.16
CA GLY A 514 37.29 10.34 -18.21
C GLY A 514 38.21 9.13 -17.92
N ASP A 515 37.77 7.90 -18.22
CA ASP A 515 38.57 6.69 -18.11
C ASP A 515 39.34 6.34 -19.40
N GLY A 516 39.29 7.20 -20.42
CA GLY A 516 39.91 6.96 -21.73
C GLY A 516 39.21 5.89 -22.57
N LYS A 517 37.94 5.60 -22.30
CA LYS A 517 37.13 4.62 -23.04
C LYS A 517 36.15 5.29 -23.99
N THR A 518 35.93 4.66 -25.14
CA THR A 518 34.90 5.06 -26.11
C THR A 518 33.51 4.61 -25.65
N ALA A 519 32.46 5.21 -26.21
CA ALA A 519 31.09 4.77 -25.94
C ALA A 519 30.87 3.28 -26.31
N PHE A 520 31.51 2.79 -27.36
CA PHE A 520 31.42 1.37 -27.76
C PHE A 520 31.96 0.41 -26.69
N GLU A 521 33.01 0.80 -25.98
CA GLU A 521 33.62 -0.01 -24.92
C GLU A 521 32.80 -0.05 -23.63
N LEU A 522 31.89 0.91 -23.44
CA LEU A 522 30.96 0.91 -22.32
C LEU A 522 29.75 -0.01 -22.55
N ALA A 523 29.47 -0.41 -23.78
CA ALA A 523 28.38 -1.32 -24.11
C ALA A 523 28.70 -2.75 -23.63
N GLY A 524 27.91 -3.24 -22.68
CA GLY A 524 28.09 -4.54 -22.03
C GLY A 524 27.37 -5.70 -22.71
N ASP A 525 26.40 -5.43 -23.58
CA ASP A 525 25.62 -6.44 -24.28
C ASP A 525 25.92 -6.49 -25.79
N ARG A 526 25.64 -7.64 -26.39
CA ARG A 526 25.90 -7.86 -27.81
C ARG A 526 25.02 -6.99 -28.72
N ALA A 527 23.75 -6.78 -28.34
CA ALA A 527 22.81 -6.04 -29.18
C ALA A 527 23.21 -4.56 -29.32
N THR A 528 23.63 -3.91 -28.23
CA THR A 528 24.14 -2.52 -28.30
C THR A 528 25.45 -2.44 -29.08
N ARG A 529 26.35 -3.44 -28.96
CA ARG A 529 27.59 -3.49 -29.75
C ARG A 529 27.32 -3.67 -31.25
N ASP A 530 26.38 -4.53 -31.61
CA ASP A 530 25.95 -4.69 -33.00
C ASP A 530 25.25 -3.42 -33.52
N ALA A 531 24.55 -2.65 -32.67
CA ALA A 531 23.99 -1.35 -33.06
C ALA A 531 25.04 -0.31 -33.51
N PHE A 532 26.22 -0.28 -32.87
CA PHE A 532 27.35 0.54 -33.34
C PHE A 532 27.85 0.08 -34.72
N ARG A 533 27.92 -1.23 -34.95
CA ARG A 533 28.38 -1.81 -36.23
C ARG A 533 27.37 -1.62 -37.36
N VAL A 534 26.08 -1.63 -37.04
CA VAL A 534 24.99 -1.28 -37.96
C VAL A 534 25.05 0.21 -38.29
N SER A 535 25.25 1.07 -37.30
CA SER A 535 25.42 2.50 -37.52
C SER A 535 26.63 2.80 -38.41
N ARG A 536 27.74 2.07 -38.25
CA ARG A 536 28.90 2.12 -39.17
C ARG A 536 28.54 1.75 -40.60
N SER A 537 27.75 0.68 -40.80
CA SER A 537 27.28 0.28 -42.12
C SER A 537 26.34 1.30 -42.77
N GLU A 538 25.47 1.93 -41.98
CA GLU A 538 24.47 2.90 -42.48
C GLU A 538 25.09 4.27 -42.79
N LEU A 539 26.07 4.71 -41.98
CA LEU A 539 26.76 6.00 -42.15
C LEU A 539 27.93 5.92 -43.15
N GLY A 540 28.48 4.73 -43.36
CA GLY A 540 29.63 4.51 -44.25
C GLY A 540 30.98 4.73 -43.57
N GLU A 541 32.04 4.19 -44.20
CA GLU A 541 33.40 4.20 -43.66
C GLU A 541 34.03 5.60 -43.60
N SER A 542 33.51 6.56 -44.38
CA SER A 542 34.01 7.94 -44.42
C SER A 542 33.38 8.89 -43.40
N ALA A 543 32.33 8.45 -42.69
CA ALA A 543 31.58 9.34 -41.80
C ALA A 543 32.31 9.63 -40.48
N TRP A 544 33.03 8.64 -39.94
CA TRP A 544 33.79 8.74 -38.71
C TRP A 544 35.05 7.88 -38.79
N ASP A 545 36.06 8.19 -37.98
CA ASP A 545 37.19 7.29 -37.77
C ASP A 545 36.76 6.13 -36.86
N TRP A 546 36.19 5.10 -37.47
CA TRP A 546 35.67 3.92 -36.78
C TRP A 546 36.74 3.12 -36.04
N GLU A 547 37.99 3.21 -36.48
CA GLU A 547 39.13 2.56 -35.83
C GLU A 547 39.46 3.27 -34.51
N SER A 548 39.48 4.61 -34.50
CA SER A 548 39.65 5.41 -33.27
C SER A 548 38.48 5.20 -32.29
N ALA A 549 37.26 5.03 -32.79
CA ALA A 549 36.08 4.68 -31.98
C ALA A 549 36.08 3.23 -31.48
N ARG A 550 37.07 2.41 -31.88
CA ARG A 550 37.21 0.98 -31.54
C ARG A 550 36.01 0.13 -31.94
N ILE A 551 35.24 0.58 -32.93
CA ILE A 551 34.06 -0.12 -33.43
C ILE A 551 34.52 -1.15 -34.48
N PRO A 552 34.23 -2.45 -34.32
CA PRO A 552 34.63 -3.50 -35.27
C PRO A 552 33.97 -3.34 -36.63
N VAL A 553 34.32 -4.24 -37.56
CA VAL A 553 33.81 -4.27 -38.94
C VAL A 553 32.29 -4.09 -38.97
N ALA A 554 31.84 -3.27 -39.91
CA ALA A 554 30.44 -2.98 -40.19
C ALA A 554 29.59 -4.26 -40.24
N LEU A 555 28.36 -4.15 -39.77
CA LEU A 555 27.38 -5.23 -39.79
C LEU A 555 26.12 -4.70 -40.45
N THR A 556 25.58 -5.38 -41.45
CA THR A 556 24.36 -4.88 -42.07
C THR A 556 23.18 -5.04 -41.10
N LYS A 557 22.19 -4.14 -41.21
CA LYS A 557 20.98 -4.19 -40.38
C LYS A 557 20.26 -5.54 -40.48
N SER A 558 20.17 -6.10 -41.69
CA SER A 558 19.55 -7.41 -41.92
C SER A 558 20.27 -8.55 -41.21
N GLU A 559 21.61 -8.52 -41.14
CA GLU A 559 22.39 -9.54 -40.44
C GLU A 559 22.29 -9.41 -38.92
N ALA A 560 22.26 -8.17 -38.41
CA ALA A 560 22.04 -7.89 -36.99
C ALA A 560 20.65 -8.38 -36.54
N ASP A 561 19.61 -8.06 -37.31
CA ASP A 561 18.23 -8.48 -37.04
C ASP A 561 18.09 -10.02 -37.11
N ALA A 562 18.75 -10.67 -38.09
CA ALA A 562 18.76 -12.12 -38.21
C ALA A 562 19.42 -12.79 -36.99
N ARG A 563 20.56 -12.27 -36.51
CA ARG A 563 21.20 -12.78 -35.29
C ARG A 563 20.36 -12.57 -34.04
N ALA A 564 19.79 -11.38 -33.87
CA ALA A 564 18.91 -11.09 -32.75
C ALA A 564 17.67 -12.01 -32.75
N ALA A 565 17.14 -12.33 -33.93
CA ALA A 565 16.06 -13.29 -34.08
C ALA A 565 16.47 -14.73 -33.73
N THR A 566 17.67 -15.18 -34.12
CA THR A 566 18.19 -16.51 -33.73
C THR A 566 18.41 -16.63 -32.23
N GLU A 567 19.00 -15.61 -31.60
CA GLU A 567 19.26 -15.60 -30.16
C GLU A 567 17.95 -15.60 -29.36
N ARG A 568 16.98 -14.78 -29.76
CA ARG A 568 15.62 -14.79 -29.16
C ARG A 568 14.94 -16.16 -29.30
N LYS A 569 15.12 -16.84 -30.45
CA LYS A 569 14.58 -18.21 -30.66
C LYS A 569 15.26 -19.23 -29.75
N GLU A 570 16.58 -19.16 -29.58
CA GLU A 570 17.32 -20.06 -28.69
C GLU A 570 16.98 -19.83 -27.21
N GLU A 571 16.89 -18.57 -26.77
CA GLU A 571 16.50 -18.23 -25.39
C GLU A 571 15.08 -18.70 -25.08
N THR A 572 14.13 -18.46 -26.00
CA THR A 572 12.76 -18.93 -25.84
C THR A 572 12.67 -20.46 -25.86
N ALA A 573 13.49 -21.15 -26.65
CA ALA A 573 13.58 -22.61 -26.65
C ALA A 573 14.12 -23.14 -25.31
N LYS A 574 15.24 -22.59 -24.81
CA LYS A 574 15.83 -22.97 -23.51
C LYS A 574 14.88 -22.72 -22.34
N GLU A 575 14.20 -21.59 -22.33
CA GLU A 575 13.21 -21.27 -21.29
C GLU A 575 11.97 -22.17 -21.39
N ASN A 576 11.52 -22.53 -22.60
CA ASN A 576 10.43 -23.48 -22.78
C ASN A 576 10.82 -24.91 -22.35
N GLU A 577 12.06 -25.33 -22.62
CA GLU A 577 12.60 -26.61 -22.14
C GLU A 577 12.68 -26.65 -20.61
N ARG A 578 13.19 -25.59 -19.99
CA ARG A 578 13.21 -25.44 -18.52
C ARG A 578 11.81 -25.49 -17.93
N ARG A 579 10.83 -24.82 -18.55
CA ARG A 579 9.43 -24.85 -18.12
C ARG A 579 8.82 -26.24 -18.27
N LYS A 580 9.07 -26.93 -19.38
CA LYS A 580 8.62 -28.32 -19.59
C LYS A 580 9.16 -29.24 -18.51
N ALA A 581 10.47 -29.18 -18.24
CA ALA A 581 11.12 -29.96 -17.18
C ALA A 581 10.54 -29.66 -15.78
N GLU A 582 10.29 -28.39 -15.44
CA GLU A 582 9.66 -28.03 -14.16
C GLU A 582 8.20 -28.49 -14.06
N THR A 583 7.44 -28.42 -15.16
CA THR A 583 6.05 -28.90 -15.21
C THR A 583 5.96 -30.42 -15.09
N GLU A 584 6.89 -31.16 -15.67
CA GLU A 584 6.96 -32.61 -15.59
C GLU A 584 7.30 -33.06 -14.17
N ARG A 585 8.27 -32.41 -13.51
CA ARG A 585 8.58 -32.66 -12.10
C ARG A 585 7.39 -32.38 -11.17
N LEU A 586 6.65 -31.30 -11.41
CA LEU A 586 5.43 -30.97 -10.66
C LEU A 586 4.29 -31.96 -10.89
N LYS A 587 4.22 -32.60 -12.07
CA LYS A 587 3.23 -33.61 -12.41
C LYS A 587 3.54 -34.96 -11.75
N GLU A 588 4.81 -35.30 -11.60
CA GLU A 588 5.25 -36.51 -10.88
C GLU A 588 5.12 -36.38 -9.35
N GLU A 589 5.40 -35.19 -8.80
CA GLU A 589 5.33 -34.90 -7.36
C GLU A 589 3.92 -34.51 -6.86
N GLY A 590 2.96 -34.30 -7.77
CA GLY A 590 1.59 -33.91 -7.45
C GLY A 590 0.70 -35.10 -7.01
N PRO A 591 -0.33 -34.88 -6.17
CA PRO A 591 -1.27 -35.94 -5.81
C PRO A 591 -2.04 -36.41 -7.05
N LYS A 592 -1.88 -37.70 -7.39
CA LYS A 592 -2.66 -38.37 -8.45
C LYS A 592 -4.12 -38.42 -8.03
N VAL A 593 -4.94 -37.53 -8.60
CA VAL A 593 -6.40 -37.66 -8.54
C VAL A 593 -6.79 -38.81 -9.47
N VAL A 594 -7.51 -39.79 -8.93
CA VAL A 594 -8.02 -40.93 -9.70
C VAL A 594 -9.26 -40.45 -10.43
N ASP A 595 -9.18 -40.32 -11.76
CA ASP A 595 -10.32 -39.97 -12.60
C ASP A 595 -11.27 -41.16 -12.72
N GLY A 596 -12.41 -41.09 -12.04
CA GLY A 596 -13.58 -41.94 -12.28
C GLY A 596 -14.74 -41.08 -12.81
N PRO A 597 -15.58 -41.59 -13.73
CA PRO A 597 -16.59 -40.79 -14.41
C PRO A 597 -17.71 -40.37 -13.45
N ILE A 598 -17.94 -39.06 -13.34
CA ILE A 598 -18.97 -38.46 -12.49
C ILE A 598 -20.34 -38.63 -13.15
N GLY A 599 -21.12 -39.58 -12.64
CA GLY A 599 -22.55 -39.70 -12.91
C GLY A 599 -23.35 -38.62 -12.19
N LYS A 600 -24.26 -37.98 -12.92
CA LYS A 600 -25.23 -36.99 -12.42
C LYS A 600 -26.22 -37.65 -11.45
N GLY A 601 -26.35 -37.11 -10.23
CA GLY A 601 -27.50 -37.43 -9.37
C GLY A 601 -27.23 -37.28 -7.87
N GLN A 602 -27.77 -36.20 -7.30
CA GLN A 602 -28.38 -36.18 -5.96
C GLN A 602 -27.48 -36.27 -4.71
N GLY A 603 -27.29 -35.11 -4.07
CA GLY A 603 -27.74 -34.90 -2.68
C GLY A 603 -26.95 -35.50 -1.51
N ARG A 604 -26.40 -34.59 -0.70
CA ARG A 604 -26.21 -34.68 0.77
C ARG A 604 -25.32 -35.80 1.34
N GLY A 605 -24.18 -35.35 1.88
CA GLY A 605 -23.72 -35.79 3.20
C GLY A 605 -22.94 -37.10 3.27
N ARG A 606 -21.62 -37.04 3.05
CA ARG A 606 -20.66 -37.94 3.72
C ARG A 606 -19.22 -37.40 3.60
N MET A 607 -18.80 -36.63 4.58
CA MET A 607 -17.39 -36.48 4.96
C MET A 607 -17.26 -37.05 6.37
N ILE A 608 -17.14 -38.37 6.45
CA ILE A 608 -16.52 -39.03 7.60
C ILE A 608 -15.07 -39.21 7.21
N ALA A 609 -14.17 -38.62 7.98
CA ALA A 609 -12.75 -38.90 7.91
C ALA A 609 -12.53 -40.42 8.03
N LEU A 610 -12.19 -41.09 6.92
CA LEU A 610 -11.72 -42.48 6.99
C LEU A 610 -10.38 -42.47 7.73
N ALA A 611 -10.38 -43.02 8.94
CA ALA A 611 -9.15 -43.40 9.62
C ALA A 611 -8.40 -44.40 8.73
N LYS A 612 -7.20 -44.02 8.28
CA LYS A 612 -6.29 -44.89 7.53
C LYS A 612 -6.13 -46.22 8.25
N THR A 613 -6.19 -47.31 7.51
CA THR A 613 -6.00 -48.65 8.09
C THR A 613 -4.57 -48.80 8.61
N ALA A 614 -4.37 -49.64 9.63
CA ALA A 614 -3.03 -49.90 10.18
C ALA A 614 -2.05 -50.45 9.13
N GLN A 615 -2.55 -50.98 8.00
CA GLN A 615 -1.75 -51.46 6.88
C GLN A 615 -1.28 -50.31 5.97
N GLU A 616 -2.17 -49.37 5.61
CA GLU A 616 -1.80 -48.17 4.84
C GLU A 616 -0.76 -47.32 5.57
N LYS A 617 -0.85 -47.24 6.91
CA LYS A 617 0.15 -46.53 7.73
C LYS A 617 1.53 -47.21 7.71
N ARG A 618 1.58 -48.55 7.61
CA ARG A 618 2.84 -49.31 7.48
C ARG A 618 3.48 -49.11 6.10
N GLU A 619 2.66 -49.03 5.06
CA GLU A 619 3.13 -48.80 3.68
C GLU A 619 3.65 -47.37 3.49
N GLU A 620 3.06 -46.39 4.16
CA GLU A 620 3.51 -45.00 4.17
C GLU A 620 4.86 -44.84 4.91
N GLU A 621 5.04 -45.49 6.06
CA GLU A 621 6.31 -45.49 6.81
C GLU A 621 7.45 -46.22 6.09
N ALA A 622 7.15 -47.22 5.25
CA ALA A 622 8.13 -47.95 4.45
C ALA A 622 8.49 -47.23 3.13
N ARG A 623 7.78 -46.16 2.77
CA ARG A 623 7.95 -45.46 1.49
C ARG A 623 9.21 -44.59 1.52
N GLY A 624 10.18 -44.91 0.66
CA GLY A 624 11.47 -44.19 0.56
C GLY A 624 12.67 -44.86 1.24
N LEU A 625 12.47 -45.99 1.93
CA LEU A 625 13.56 -46.79 2.53
C LEU A 625 14.07 -47.89 1.58
N THR A 626 15.36 -48.19 1.63
CA THR A 626 15.95 -49.29 0.86
C THR A 626 15.45 -50.65 1.37
N PRO A 627 15.48 -51.73 0.55
CA PRO A 627 14.98 -53.05 0.95
C PRO A 627 15.60 -53.60 2.25
N GLU A 628 16.90 -53.35 2.46
CA GLU A 628 17.61 -53.74 3.68
C GLU A 628 17.13 -52.97 4.92
N GLN A 629 16.86 -51.67 4.78
CA GLN A 629 16.36 -50.83 5.87
C GLN A 629 14.92 -51.21 6.25
N ARG A 630 14.08 -51.59 5.29
CA ARG A 630 12.71 -52.11 5.55
C ARG A 630 12.74 -53.40 6.37
N MET A 631 13.60 -54.35 6.01
CA MET A 631 13.75 -55.61 6.76
C MET A 631 14.26 -55.39 8.18
N ARG A 632 15.17 -54.43 8.38
CA ARG A 632 15.66 -54.07 9.73
C ARG A 632 14.54 -53.50 10.60
N LEU A 633 13.70 -52.63 10.04
CA LEU A 633 12.58 -51.99 10.73
C LEU A 633 11.49 -53.01 11.09
N GLU A 634 11.21 -53.98 10.22
CA GLU A 634 10.33 -55.12 10.54
C GLU A 634 10.92 -56.02 11.63
N ARG A 635 12.22 -56.32 11.60
CA ARG A 635 12.89 -57.14 12.61
C ARG A 635 12.83 -56.48 13.99
N GLU A 636 13.08 -55.17 14.05
CA GLU A 636 13.00 -54.39 15.29
C GLU A 636 11.56 -54.32 15.83
N ARG A 637 10.57 -54.13 14.95
CA ARG A 637 9.15 -54.11 15.34
C ARG A 637 8.68 -55.49 15.83
N ARG A 638 9.17 -56.58 15.24
CA ARG A 638 8.88 -57.95 15.69
C ARG A 638 9.55 -58.27 17.03
N ALA A 639 10.77 -57.77 17.26
CA ALA A 639 11.45 -57.85 18.54
C ALA A 639 10.67 -57.09 19.63
N ARG A 640 10.26 -55.84 19.37
CA ARG A 640 9.47 -55.03 20.32
C ARG A 640 8.11 -55.64 20.65
N ALA A 641 7.43 -56.23 19.65
CA ALA A 641 6.16 -56.95 19.88
C ALA A 641 6.36 -58.25 20.67
N ALA A 642 7.50 -58.92 20.53
CA ALA A 642 7.86 -60.08 21.35
C ALA A 642 8.19 -59.66 22.79
N GLU A 643 8.92 -58.56 22.98
CA GLU A 643 9.21 -57.99 24.31
C GLU A 643 7.94 -57.54 25.03
N GLU A 644 6.98 -56.89 24.35
CA GLU A 644 5.69 -56.51 24.93
C GLU A 644 4.86 -57.73 25.35
N ARG A 645 4.93 -58.84 24.60
CA ARG A 645 4.28 -60.11 24.97
C ARG A 645 4.94 -60.78 26.18
N MET A 646 6.26 -60.68 26.31
CA MET A 646 6.99 -61.19 27.46
C MET A 646 6.75 -60.33 28.71
N LYS A 647 6.60 -59.01 28.53
CA LYS A 647 6.30 -58.06 29.62
C LYS A 647 4.87 -58.18 30.17
N GLY A 648 3.92 -58.63 29.35
CA GLY A 648 2.53 -58.90 29.77
C GLY A 648 2.30 -60.25 30.48
N ARG A 649 3.35 -61.06 30.66
CA ARG A 649 3.29 -62.38 31.31
C ARG A 649 4.20 -62.49 32.56
N GLY A 650 4.74 -61.38 33.04
CA GLY A 650 5.57 -61.29 34.24
C GLY A 650 4.82 -60.76 35.45
#